data_AF-A0A8B9AX47-F1
#
_entry.id   AF-A0A8B9AX47-F1
#
_cell.length_a   1.000
_cell.length_b   1.000
_cell.length_c   1.000
_cell.angle_alpha   90.00
_cell.angle_beta   90.00
_cell.angle_gamma   90.00
#
_symmetry.space_group_name_H-M   'P 1'
#
loop_
_entity.id
_entity.type
_entity.pdbx_description
1 polymer ?
#
loop_
_entity_poly.entity_id
_entity_poly.type
_entity_poly.pdbx_seq_one_letter_code
_entity_poly.pdbx_strand_id
1 'polypeptide(L)'
;MTMMTPPPVDQEDDEMLVPHPEFADGPQPMEVAPTETATTAENQQVEDPPSSRFTWTIENFTRLNTKKHYSDTFIVGSYKWRVLIFPKGNNVDHLSMYLDVADSATLPYGWSRYAQFSLAVINQIHNKYTIRKDTQHQFNARESDWGFTSFMPLSELYDPTRGYLVNDTLVVEAEVAVRRVVDYWTYDSKKETGCVGLKNQGATCYMNSLLQTLYHIPYFRKAVYHMPTTENDMPSGSIPLALQSLFYKLQYSDSSVATKELTKSFGWDTYDSFMQHDVQELNRVLCEKLEDKMKGTVVEGTIQQLFEGHHMNYIECINVDYKSSRKESFYDLQLDVKGCQDVYASFDKYVEVERLEGDNKYHAEQYGLQDAKKGVLFIDFPPVLQLQLKRFEYDFMRDTMVKINDRYEFPLQLDLDRDNGKYLSPEADRSVRNLYTLHSVLVHSGGVHGGHYYAFIRPTLSDHWFKFDDERVTKEDMKRALEEQYGGEEELPQTNPGFNNAPFKFTKYSNAYMLVYIRESDKEKIICNVDEKDIAEHLRIRLKKEQEEKEHKKKEKAEAHLYTIIKVARDEDLAEQIGRDIYFDLVDHDKARSFRIQKQMPFNAFKEEVAKEFGIPVQFQRFWLWAKRQNHTYRPNRPLNPQEEAQSVGQLRDVSNKAHNAELKLFLEVELGLDLHPLSPPDKTKEDILLFFKLYDPEKEQLRYVGRLFVKALGKPSEILTKLNELAGYSPNQEIELYEEIKFEPSVMCEHIDKNLTFRSSQLEDGDIICYQKSPVVESDDQFRYPDVPSFLEYVRNRQVVHFRSLEKPKEEDFCLELILIGGFLVLPSRSKLHTYDDVVERVARHLGLDDPSKIRLTSHNCYSQQPKPQPIKYRGVEHLADMLVHYNQTSDILYYEVLDIPLPELQGLKTLKVAFHHATKDEVVIHSIRLPKNSTVADVINDLKTKVELSHPNAELRLLEVFYHKIYKVPEEEKNLGPHDRLIHVYHFMKDTSQNQMQVQNFGEPFFLVIHEGETLAEVKVRIQKKLQVPDEEFSKWKFAFLSMGRPEYLQDSDIVSSRFQRRDVYGAWEQYLGLEHSDTAPKRAYAANQNRHTFEKPVKIYN
;
A
#
# COMPACT_ATOMS: atom_id res chain seq x y z
N MET A 1 -1.76 -2.29 -51.10
CA MET A 1 -1.18 -1.07 -50.51
C MET A 1 -1.05 -1.32 -49.01
N THR A 2 0.20 -1.38 -48.54
CA THR A 2 0.66 -1.13 -47.16
C THR A 2 -0.25 -1.52 -46.00
N MET A 3 0.03 -2.72 -45.45
CA MET A 3 -0.27 -3.09 -44.07
C MET A 3 0.56 -2.23 -43.10
N MET A 4 -0.10 -1.67 -42.09
CA MET A 4 0.55 -1.17 -40.88
C MET A 4 -0.07 -1.87 -39.67
N THR A 5 0.77 -2.64 -38.98
CA THR A 5 0.55 -3.36 -37.73
C THR A 5 0.74 -2.42 -36.53
N PRO A 6 -0.13 -2.43 -35.51
CA PRO A 6 0.15 -1.92 -34.16
C PRO A 6 0.84 -2.99 -33.29
N PRO A 7 1.50 -2.60 -32.17
CA PRO A 7 2.43 -3.44 -31.40
C PRO A 7 1.73 -4.41 -30.41
N PRO A 8 2.41 -5.51 -30.01
CA PRO A 8 1.91 -6.41 -28.96
C PRO A 8 2.17 -5.86 -27.56
N VAL A 9 1.20 -6.10 -26.68
CA VAL A 9 1.18 -5.82 -25.23
C VAL A 9 1.87 -6.97 -24.50
N ASP A 10 2.73 -6.62 -23.53
CA ASP A 10 3.50 -7.53 -22.70
C ASP A 10 2.62 -8.52 -21.91
N GLN A 11 2.96 -9.81 -21.99
CA GLN A 11 2.46 -10.90 -21.16
C GLN A 11 3.54 -11.24 -20.12
N GLU A 12 3.18 -11.19 -18.84
CA GLU A 12 3.95 -11.73 -17.73
C GLU A 12 3.64 -13.23 -17.61
N ASP A 13 4.60 -14.08 -18.01
CA ASP A 13 4.54 -15.54 -17.85
C ASP A 13 5.39 -15.98 -16.64
N ASP A 14 4.72 -16.45 -15.60
CA ASP A 14 5.27 -17.24 -14.49
C ASP A 14 5.23 -18.74 -14.86
N GLU A 15 6.33 -19.30 -15.36
CA GLU A 15 6.50 -20.76 -15.49
C GLU A 15 7.68 -21.26 -14.65
N MET A 16 7.35 -21.99 -13.57
CA MET A 16 8.30 -22.81 -12.81
C MET A 16 8.42 -24.19 -13.47
N LEU A 17 9.59 -24.52 -14.03
CA LEU A 17 9.93 -25.87 -14.49
C LEU A 17 10.85 -26.56 -13.47
N VAL A 18 10.43 -27.72 -12.94
CA VAL A 18 11.24 -28.62 -12.12
C VAL A 18 11.52 -29.90 -12.92
N PRO A 19 12.78 -30.40 -13.04
CA PRO A 19 13.06 -31.66 -13.70
C PRO A 19 12.80 -32.88 -12.79
N HIS A 20 12.22 -33.94 -13.36
CA HIS A 20 12.04 -35.24 -12.72
C HIS A 20 13.36 -36.05 -12.67
N PRO A 21 13.68 -36.75 -11.56
CA PRO A 21 14.78 -37.70 -11.51
C PRO A 21 14.33 -39.13 -11.87
N GLU A 22 15.12 -39.82 -12.68
CA GLU A 22 14.98 -41.25 -13.00
C GLU A 22 15.48 -42.13 -11.83
N PHE A 23 14.74 -43.19 -11.51
CA PHE A 23 15.09 -44.22 -10.53
C PHE A 23 15.76 -45.42 -11.22
N ALA A 24 16.76 -46.02 -10.55
CA ALA A 24 17.18 -47.41 -10.79
C ALA A 24 17.61 -48.11 -9.47
N ASP A 25 16.92 -49.24 -9.20
CA ASP A 25 17.24 -50.46 -8.41
C ASP A 25 17.76 -50.43 -6.95
N GLY A 26 17.05 -51.18 -6.07
CA GLY A 26 17.50 -51.63 -4.72
C GLY A 26 18.13 -53.04 -4.73
N PRO A 27 18.22 -53.84 -3.62
CA PRO A 27 17.77 -53.63 -2.22
C PRO A 27 18.74 -54.08 -1.06
N GLN A 28 18.58 -53.48 0.14
CA GLN A 28 18.71 -54.01 1.55
C GLN A 28 20.01 -54.70 2.08
N PRO A 29 20.24 -54.94 3.41
CA PRO A 29 19.69 -54.40 4.70
C PRO A 29 20.79 -54.09 5.78
N MET A 30 20.38 -53.92 7.06
CA MET A 30 21.12 -53.82 8.36
C MET A 30 21.34 -52.39 8.90
N GLU A 31 21.26 -52.03 10.18
CA GLU A 31 20.79 -52.56 11.47
C GLU A 31 21.26 -51.51 12.53
N VAL A 32 20.34 -51.00 13.35
CA VAL A 32 20.42 -50.42 14.71
C VAL A 32 21.78 -50.04 15.40
N ALA A 33 21.96 -48.71 15.62
CA ALA A 33 22.50 -47.95 16.80
C ALA A 33 23.99 -48.13 17.25
N PRO A 34 24.59 -47.23 18.10
CA PRO A 34 24.10 -46.02 18.78
C PRO A 34 25.02 -44.76 18.71
N THR A 35 24.53 -43.68 19.33
CA THR A 35 25.14 -42.38 19.69
C THR A 35 26.58 -42.40 20.21
N GLU A 36 27.43 -41.45 19.78
CA GLU A 36 28.47 -40.84 20.63
C GLU A 36 28.99 -39.47 20.11
N THR A 37 28.89 -38.48 21.02
CA THR A 37 29.79 -37.34 21.31
C THR A 37 30.27 -36.36 20.24
N ALA A 38 29.99 -35.09 20.54
CA ALA A 38 30.58 -33.89 19.99
C ALA A 38 32.11 -33.94 19.90
N THR A 39 32.64 -33.59 18.73
CA THR A 39 34.01 -33.13 18.56
C THR A 39 34.00 -31.81 17.78
N THR A 40 34.79 -30.90 18.33
CA THR A 40 35.14 -29.54 17.89
C THR A 40 35.36 -29.41 16.38
N ALA A 41 34.60 -28.54 15.71
CA ALA A 41 34.89 -28.09 14.36
C ALA A 41 35.97 -27.01 14.43
N GLU A 42 37.18 -27.40 14.02
CA GLU A 42 38.32 -26.52 13.79
C GLU A 42 38.04 -25.53 12.64
N ASN A 43 38.67 -24.36 12.75
CA ASN A 43 38.73 -23.26 11.77
C ASN A 43 38.66 -23.72 10.29
N GLN A 44 37.55 -23.42 9.61
CA GLN A 44 37.57 -23.26 8.16
C GLN A 44 37.95 -21.82 7.83
N GLN A 45 39.11 -21.66 7.20
CA GLN A 45 39.54 -20.41 6.56
C GLN A 45 38.50 -19.96 5.54
N VAL A 46 38.27 -18.64 5.47
CA VAL A 46 37.43 -17.97 4.46
C VAL A 46 37.93 -18.35 3.05
N GLU A 47 37.10 -19.02 2.23
CA GLU A 47 37.44 -19.25 0.82
C GLU A 47 37.36 -17.93 0.05
N ASP A 48 38.49 -17.46 -0.48
CA ASP A 48 38.54 -16.36 -1.44
C ASP A 48 37.70 -16.67 -2.70
N PRO A 49 37.08 -15.67 -3.35
CA PRO A 49 36.32 -15.90 -4.58
C PRO A 49 37.21 -16.55 -5.64
N PRO A 50 36.72 -17.58 -6.37
CA PRO A 50 37.53 -18.27 -7.38
C PRO A 50 37.98 -17.27 -8.45
N SER A 51 39.29 -17.00 -8.46
CA SER A 51 39.94 -16.11 -9.40
C SER A 51 40.98 -16.86 -10.23
N SER A 52 41.17 -16.44 -11.47
CA SER A 52 42.16 -17.02 -12.36
C SER A 52 42.69 -15.98 -13.33
N ARG A 53 43.94 -16.16 -13.73
CA ARG A 53 44.65 -15.31 -14.67
C ARG A 53 44.92 -16.09 -15.95
N PHE A 54 44.46 -15.53 -17.06
CA PHE A 54 44.58 -16.11 -18.40
C PHE A 54 45.46 -15.21 -19.26
N THR A 55 46.47 -15.77 -19.90
CA THR A 55 47.36 -15.04 -20.81
C THR A 55 47.21 -15.58 -22.22
N TRP A 56 46.99 -14.69 -23.19
CA TRP A 56 46.80 -14.99 -24.60
C TRP A 56 47.89 -14.33 -25.44
N THR A 57 48.65 -15.17 -26.17
CA THR A 57 49.70 -14.72 -27.09
C THR A 57 49.18 -14.82 -28.52
N ILE A 58 49.22 -13.71 -29.25
CA ILE A 58 48.68 -13.57 -30.60
C ILE A 58 49.83 -13.29 -31.57
N GLU A 59 50.23 -14.31 -32.31
CA GLU A 59 51.28 -14.21 -33.32
C GLU A 59 50.75 -13.67 -34.65
N ASN A 60 51.64 -13.09 -35.47
CA ASN A 60 51.31 -12.50 -36.77
C ASN A 60 50.19 -11.43 -36.68
N PHE A 61 50.16 -10.63 -35.61
CA PHE A 61 49.06 -9.74 -35.27
C PHE A 61 48.74 -8.73 -36.39
N THR A 62 49.74 -8.17 -37.05
CA THR A 62 49.56 -7.23 -38.17
C THR A 62 48.85 -7.84 -39.37
N ARG A 63 48.85 -9.18 -39.51
CA ARG A 63 48.19 -9.90 -40.60
C ARG A 63 46.72 -10.24 -40.31
N LEU A 64 46.23 -9.97 -39.10
CA LEU A 64 44.84 -10.23 -38.72
C LEU A 64 43.90 -9.25 -39.45
N ASN A 65 43.23 -9.76 -40.49
CA ASN A 65 42.24 -9.02 -41.29
C ASN A 65 40.78 -9.28 -40.85
N THR A 66 40.57 -10.01 -39.75
CA THR A 66 39.24 -10.31 -39.22
C THR A 66 38.69 -9.15 -38.38
N LYS A 67 37.39 -8.86 -38.52
CA LYS A 67 36.71 -7.82 -37.72
C LYS A 67 36.76 -8.13 -36.21
N LYS A 68 36.58 -9.39 -35.84
CA LYS A 68 36.61 -9.88 -34.46
C LYS A 68 37.48 -11.13 -34.35
N HIS A 69 38.20 -11.28 -33.24
CA HIS A 69 39.05 -12.43 -32.97
C HIS A 69 38.87 -12.87 -31.52
N TYR A 70 38.76 -14.19 -31.29
CA TYR A 70 38.48 -14.78 -29.99
C TYR A 70 39.67 -15.62 -29.51
N SER A 71 39.93 -15.61 -28.20
CA SER A 71 40.89 -16.51 -27.57
C SER A 71 40.30 -17.92 -27.40
N ASP A 72 41.16 -18.85 -26.98
CA ASP A 72 40.72 -20.12 -26.40
C ASP A 72 39.87 -19.88 -25.15
N THR A 73 39.02 -20.86 -24.83
CA THR A 73 38.14 -20.82 -23.66
C THR A 73 38.89 -21.24 -22.40
N PHE A 74 38.71 -20.51 -21.32
CA PHE A 74 39.24 -20.83 -19.99
C PHE A 74 38.11 -20.86 -18.94
N ILE A 75 38.33 -21.58 -17.84
CA ILE A 75 37.29 -21.84 -16.83
C ILE A 75 37.65 -21.12 -15.52
N VAL A 76 36.70 -20.33 -15.01
CA VAL A 76 36.80 -19.65 -13.71
C VAL A 76 35.47 -19.77 -12.99
N GLY A 77 35.48 -20.21 -11.72
CA GLY A 77 34.25 -20.38 -10.93
C GLY A 77 33.23 -21.31 -11.58
N SER A 78 33.68 -22.39 -12.25
CA SER A 78 32.88 -23.34 -13.07
C SER A 78 32.26 -22.78 -14.35
N TYR A 79 32.52 -21.52 -14.71
CA TYR A 79 32.01 -20.88 -15.93
C TYR A 79 33.06 -20.77 -17.02
N LYS A 80 32.62 -20.85 -18.28
CA LYS A 80 33.48 -20.77 -19.48
C LYS A 80 33.58 -19.33 -19.98
N TRP A 81 34.79 -18.81 -20.03
CA TRP A 81 35.12 -17.45 -20.44
C TRP A 81 36.06 -17.47 -21.65
N ARG A 82 36.05 -16.41 -22.45
CA ARG A 82 37.04 -16.16 -23.51
C ARG A 82 37.27 -14.65 -23.68
N VAL A 83 38.42 -14.27 -24.20
CA VAL A 83 38.73 -12.88 -24.55
C VAL A 83 38.34 -12.63 -26.01
N LEU A 84 37.67 -11.51 -26.26
CA LEU A 84 37.27 -11.04 -27.58
C LEU A 84 38.01 -9.73 -27.89
N ILE A 85 38.69 -9.65 -29.04
CA ILE A 85 39.33 -8.43 -29.51
C ILE A 85 38.85 -8.00 -30.89
N PHE A 86 38.94 -6.69 -31.15
CA PHE A 86 38.82 -6.08 -32.46
C PHE A 86 40.18 -5.46 -32.82
N PRO A 87 41.06 -6.18 -33.55
CA PRO A 87 42.45 -5.77 -33.78
C PRO A 87 42.62 -4.43 -34.51
N LYS A 88 41.62 -4.04 -35.33
CA LYS A 88 41.55 -2.75 -36.05
C LYS A 88 40.50 -1.80 -35.45
N GLY A 89 39.97 -2.16 -34.28
CA GLY A 89 38.95 -1.44 -33.55
C GLY A 89 37.50 -1.74 -33.94
N ASN A 90 36.60 -1.48 -32.99
CA ASN A 90 35.16 -1.64 -33.13
C ASN A 90 34.52 -0.27 -33.43
N ASN A 91 34.60 0.17 -34.69
CA ASN A 91 34.18 1.51 -35.15
C ASN A 91 34.96 2.68 -34.51
N VAL A 92 36.16 2.42 -33.99
CA VAL A 92 37.08 3.42 -33.40
C VAL A 92 38.54 3.08 -33.76
N ASP A 93 39.45 4.06 -33.77
CA ASP A 93 40.88 3.86 -34.08
C ASP A 93 41.71 3.34 -32.88
N HIS A 94 41.12 2.44 -32.09
CA HIS A 94 41.72 1.83 -30.90
C HIS A 94 41.56 0.31 -30.96
N LEU A 95 42.50 -0.42 -30.36
CA LEU A 95 42.26 -1.82 -30.02
C LEU A 95 41.05 -1.87 -29.08
N SER A 96 40.04 -2.68 -29.40
CA SER A 96 38.91 -2.95 -28.53
C SER A 96 39.04 -4.35 -27.93
N MET A 97 38.74 -4.50 -26.64
CA MET A 97 38.94 -5.76 -25.91
C MET A 97 37.84 -6.00 -24.88
N TYR A 98 37.28 -7.20 -24.89
CA TYR A 98 36.13 -7.62 -24.09
C TYR A 98 36.35 -9.00 -23.48
N LEU A 99 35.75 -9.23 -22.32
CA LEU A 99 35.55 -10.57 -21.78
C LEU A 99 34.18 -11.06 -22.26
N ASP A 100 34.09 -12.30 -22.73
CA ASP A 100 32.88 -12.89 -23.29
C ASP A 100 32.59 -14.25 -22.64
N VAL A 101 31.30 -14.53 -22.45
CA VAL A 101 30.82 -15.83 -21.97
C VAL A 101 30.77 -16.81 -23.15
N ALA A 102 31.73 -17.74 -23.18
CA ALA A 102 32.00 -18.57 -24.35
C ALA A 102 30.84 -19.49 -24.75
N ASP A 103 30.04 -19.92 -23.78
CA ASP A 103 28.89 -20.83 -23.92
C ASP A 103 27.53 -20.13 -23.91
N SER A 104 27.50 -18.79 -24.01
CA SER A 104 26.29 -17.95 -23.86
C SER A 104 25.09 -18.40 -24.70
N ALA A 105 25.33 -18.87 -25.93
CA ALA A 105 24.28 -19.36 -26.85
C ALA A 105 23.65 -20.70 -26.44
N THR A 106 24.29 -21.44 -25.52
CA THR A 106 23.83 -22.77 -25.05
C THR A 106 23.30 -22.74 -23.62
N LEU A 107 23.33 -21.58 -22.96
CA LEU A 107 22.86 -21.42 -21.59
C LEU A 107 21.33 -21.23 -21.55
N PRO A 108 20.65 -21.70 -20.48
CA PRO A 108 19.21 -21.61 -20.34
C PRO A 108 18.71 -20.16 -20.30
N TYR A 109 17.47 -19.94 -20.72
CA TYR A 109 16.85 -18.62 -20.69
C TYR A 109 16.89 -18.01 -19.27
N GLY A 110 17.30 -16.74 -19.14
CA GLY A 110 17.40 -16.05 -17.85
C GLY A 110 18.73 -16.20 -17.10
N TRP A 111 19.74 -16.86 -17.69
CA TRP A 111 21.05 -16.99 -17.03
C TRP A 111 21.70 -15.62 -16.73
N SER A 112 22.37 -15.51 -15.58
CA SER A 112 23.24 -14.39 -15.28
C SER A 112 24.50 -14.81 -14.55
N ARG A 113 25.63 -14.15 -14.82
CA ARG A 113 26.94 -14.42 -14.19
C ARG A 113 27.59 -13.10 -13.80
N TYR A 114 27.94 -12.93 -12.53
CA TYR A 114 28.65 -11.74 -12.06
C TYR A 114 30.15 -12.01 -11.99
N ALA A 115 30.94 -11.18 -12.67
CA ALA A 115 32.39 -11.25 -12.60
C ALA A 115 33.02 -9.86 -12.45
N GLN A 116 34.02 -9.79 -11.59
CA GLN A 116 34.98 -8.69 -11.52
C GLN A 116 36.21 -9.13 -12.30
N PHE A 117 36.67 -8.33 -13.26
CA PHE A 117 37.77 -8.72 -14.12
C PHE A 117 38.63 -7.54 -14.58
N SER A 118 39.89 -7.84 -14.89
CA SER A 118 40.82 -6.90 -15.49
C SER A 118 41.35 -7.43 -16.82
N LEU A 119 41.53 -6.53 -17.78
CA LEU A 119 42.09 -6.84 -19.10
C LEU A 119 43.35 -5.99 -19.31
N ALA A 120 44.41 -6.59 -19.81
CA ALA A 120 45.70 -5.94 -19.98
C ALA A 120 46.37 -6.26 -21.33
N VAL A 121 47.07 -5.27 -21.90
CA VAL A 121 48.03 -5.45 -22.99
C VAL A 121 49.42 -5.34 -22.41
N ILE A 122 50.17 -6.44 -22.47
CA ILE A 122 51.48 -6.56 -21.82
C ILE A 122 52.55 -5.85 -22.63
N ASN A 123 53.33 -5.01 -21.96
CA ASN A 123 54.55 -4.44 -22.54
C ASN A 123 55.70 -5.46 -22.42
N GLN A 124 56.17 -5.96 -23.55
CA GLN A 124 57.13 -7.06 -23.61
C GLN A 124 58.59 -6.62 -23.39
N ILE A 125 58.86 -5.31 -23.36
CA ILE A 125 60.20 -4.73 -23.12
C ILE A 125 60.32 -4.26 -21.67
N HIS A 126 59.27 -3.60 -21.16
CA HIS A 126 59.26 -2.96 -19.85
C HIS A 126 57.90 -3.16 -19.16
N ASN A 127 57.81 -4.17 -18.30
CA ASN A 127 56.57 -4.58 -17.65
C ASN A 127 55.83 -3.45 -16.89
N LYS A 128 56.55 -2.42 -16.41
CA LYS A 128 55.96 -1.24 -15.75
C LYS A 128 55.04 -0.40 -16.64
N TYR A 129 55.14 -0.56 -17.97
CA TYR A 129 54.31 0.15 -18.94
C TYR A 129 53.14 -0.70 -19.46
N THR A 130 52.90 -1.88 -18.90
CA THR A 130 51.71 -2.68 -19.21
C THR A 130 50.44 -1.87 -18.96
N ILE A 131 49.55 -1.80 -19.96
CA ILE A 131 48.27 -1.09 -19.83
C ILE A 131 47.23 -2.08 -19.35
N ARG A 132 46.64 -1.82 -18.17
CA ARG A 132 45.57 -2.61 -17.56
C ARG A 132 44.34 -1.73 -17.32
N LYS A 133 43.15 -2.30 -17.51
CA LYS A 133 41.88 -1.69 -17.12
C LYS A 133 41.02 -2.71 -16.37
N ASP A 134 40.41 -2.26 -15.28
CA ASP A 134 39.58 -3.06 -14.37
C ASP A 134 38.10 -2.70 -14.55
N THR A 135 37.22 -3.69 -14.46
CA THR A 135 35.76 -3.50 -14.48
C THR A 135 35.05 -4.65 -13.76
N GLN A 136 33.75 -4.50 -13.55
CA GLN A 136 32.86 -5.56 -13.09
C GLN A 136 31.58 -5.52 -13.90
N HIS A 137 30.96 -6.67 -14.13
CA HIS A 137 29.74 -6.75 -14.92
C HIS A 137 28.91 -8.00 -14.60
N GLN A 138 27.59 -7.89 -14.81
CA GLN A 138 26.66 -9.02 -14.75
C GLN A 138 26.29 -9.44 -16.17
N PHE A 139 26.98 -10.47 -16.65
CA PHE A 139 26.76 -11.06 -17.96
C PHE A 139 25.43 -11.79 -18.03
N ASN A 140 24.73 -11.65 -19.15
CA ASN A 140 23.43 -12.28 -19.39
C ASN A 140 23.21 -12.53 -20.89
N ALA A 141 22.05 -13.06 -21.27
CA ALA A 141 21.74 -13.39 -22.67
C ALA A 141 21.74 -12.18 -23.63
N ARG A 142 21.47 -10.95 -23.14
CA ARG A 142 21.52 -9.72 -23.94
C ARG A 142 22.92 -9.11 -23.98
N GLU A 143 23.65 -9.22 -22.87
CA GLU A 143 24.99 -8.66 -22.66
C GLU A 143 25.96 -9.80 -22.31
N SER A 144 26.27 -10.63 -23.32
CA SER A 144 27.14 -11.79 -23.14
C SER A 144 28.63 -11.44 -23.10
N ASP A 145 28.99 -10.26 -23.58
CA ASP A 145 30.34 -9.70 -23.56
C ASP A 145 30.37 -8.28 -22.99
N TRP A 146 31.45 -7.96 -22.28
CA TRP A 146 31.66 -6.65 -21.67
C TRP A 146 33.13 -6.29 -21.60
N GLY A 147 33.47 -5.01 -21.76
CA GLY A 147 34.84 -4.54 -21.79
C GLY A 147 34.98 -3.13 -22.35
N PHE A 148 36.06 -2.90 -23.10
CA PHE A 148 36.49 -1.56 -23.47
C PHE A 148 36.60 -1.41 -24.98
N THR A 149 35.71 -0.59 -25.55
CA THR A 149 35.72 -0.23 -26.98
C THR A 149 36.99 0.56 -27.35
N SER A 150 37.45 1.46 -26.48
CA SER A 150 38.71 2.19 -26.65
C SER A 150 39.74 1.73 -25.61
N PHE A 151 40.32 0.55 -25.81
CA PHE A 151 41.29 -0.01 -24.86
C PHE A 151 42.66 0.69 -24.97
N MET A 152 43.27 0.66 -26.16
CA MET A 152 44.59 1.26 -26.45
C MET A 152 44.60 1.86 -27.88
N PRO A 153 45.14 3.07 -28.10
CA PRO A 153 45.25 3.65 -29.45
C PRO A 153 46.08 2.76 -30.38
N LEU A 154 45.61 2.52 -31.61
CA LEU A 154 46.35 1.68 -32.56
C LEU A 154 47.72 2.28 -32.92
N SER A 155 47.82 3.61 -32.94
CA SER A 155 49.08 4.33 -33.17
C SER A 155 50.15 4.00 -32.13
N GLU A 156 49.76 3.78 -30.87
CA GLU A 156 50.69 3.40 -29.79
C GLU A 156 50.98 1.90 -29.80
N LEU A 157 49.99 1.07 -30.13
CA LEU A 157 50.14 -0.38 -30.22
C LEU A 157 51.14 -0.80 -31.31
N TYR A 158 51.06 -0.16 -32.49
CA TYR A 158 51.91 -0.47 -33.65
C TYR A 158 53.26 0.26 -33.65
N ASP A 159 53.52 1.15 -32.68
CA ASP A 159 54.82 1.82 -32.56
C ASP A 159 55.89 0.83 -32.03
N PRO A 160 56.89 0.46 -32.85
CA PRO A 160 57.91 -0.51 -32.45
C PRO A 160 58.75 -0.07 -31.25
N THR A 161 58.80 1.24 -30.97
CA THR A 161 59.56 1.80 -29.83
C THR A 161 58.83 1.64 -28.49
N ARG A 162 57.51 1.36 -28.52
CA ARG A 162 56.67 1.27 -27.32
C ARG A 162 56.65 -0.11 -26.69
N GLY A 163 56.99 -1.17 -27.42
CA GLY A 163 57.20 -2.51 -26.86
C GLY A 163 55.95 -3.36 -26.61
N TYR A 164 54.78 -2.97 -27.14
CA TYR A 164 53.54 -3.76 -27.02
C TYR A 164 53.42 -4.85 -28.10
N LEU A 165 53.88 -4.55 -29.31
CA LEU A 165 53.97 -5.50 -30.42
C LEU A 165 55.44 -5.81 -30.72
N VAL A 166 55.91 -7.00 -30.33
CA VAL A 166 57.31 -7.43 -30.52
C VAL A 166 57.32 -8.68 -31.39
N ASN A 167 58.15 -8.70 -32.44
CA ASN A 167 58.18 -9.79 -33.43
C ASN A 167 56.78 -10.13 -34.00
N ASP A 168 55.98 -9.08 -34.28
CA ASP A 168 54.60 -9.21 -34.75
C ASP A 168 53.69 -10.03 -33.81
N THR A 169 54.03 -10.07 -32.52
CA THR A 169 53.33 -10.82 -31.48
C THR A 169 52.78 -9.88 -30.41
N LEU A 170 51.49 -10.00 -30.10
CA LEU A 170 50.80 -9.26 -29.04
C LEU A 170 50.48 -10.20 -27.88
N VAL A 171 50.75 -9.76 -26.64
CA VAL A 171 50.41 -10.52 -25.44
C VAL A 171 49.34 -9.79 -24.64
N VAL A 172 48.22 -10.47 -24.41
CA VAL A 172 47.06 -9.98 -23.66
C VAL A 172 46.89 -10.81 -22.40
N GLU A 173 46.45 -10.20 -21.31
CA GLU A 173 46.14 -10.88 -20.06
C GLU A 173 44.71 -10.52 -19.60
N ALA A 174 43.97 -11.52 -19.11
CA ALA A 174 42.67 -11.37 -18.49
C ALA A 174 42.70 -12.00 -17.09
N GLU A 175 42.38 -11.23 -16.07
CA GLU A 175 42.25 -11.71 -14.70
C GLU A 175 40.78 -11.65 -14.32
N VAL A 176 40.17 -12.78 -14.01
CA VAL A 176 38.72 -12.89 -13.78
C VAL A 176 38.49 -13.46 -12.39
N ALA A 177 37.65 -12.80 -11.61
CA ALA A 177 37.15 -13.26 -10.32
C ALA A 177 35.62 -13.40 -10.40
N VAL A 178 35.13 -14.63 -10.31
CA VAL A 178 33.71 -14.92 -10.36
C VAL A 178 33.15 -14.86 -8.94
N ARG A 179 32.14 -14.01 -8.73
CA ARG A 179 31.35 -14.08 -7.49
C ARG A 179 30.13 -14.94 -7.76
N ARG A 180 29.87 -15.91 -6.88
CA ARG A 180 28.58 -16.62 -6.89
C ARG A 180 27.49 -15.58 -6.67
N VAL A 181 26.67 -15.35 -7.70
CA VAL A 181 25.39 -14.67 -7.52
C VAL A 181 24.57 -15.65 -6.68
N VAL A 182 24.28 -15.27 -5.44
CA VAL A 182 23.36 -16.01 -4.60
C VAL A 182 22.01 -15.97 -5.31
N ASP A 183 21.57 -17.11 -5.86
CA ASP A 183 20.25 -17.22 -6.48
C ASP A 183 19.19 -16.72 -5.50
N TYR A 184 18.55 -15.61 -5.85
CA TYR A 184 17.65 -14.87 -4.97
C TYR A 184 16.46 -15.72 -4.50
N TRP A 185 16.12 -16.76 -5.29
CA TRP A 185 14.98 -17.64 -5.08
C TRP A 185 15.30 -18.92 -4.27
N THR A 186 16.57 -19.32 -4.16
CA THR A 186 16.97 -20.56 -3.46
C THR A 186 17.79 -20.32 -2.20
N TYR A 187 17.95 -19.06 -1.79
CA TYR A 187 18.72 -18.71 -0.60
C TYR A 187 17.99 -19.10 0.69
N ASP A 188 18.51 -20.13 1.36
CA ASP A 188 18.00 -20.60 2.64
C ASP A 188 18.75 -19.90 3.80
N SER A 189 18.14 -18.83 4.33
CA SER A 189 18.72 -18.04 5.43
C SER A 189 19.11 -18.91 6.63
N LYS A 190 18.31 -19.94 6.97
CA LYS A 190 18.58 -20.81 8.12
C LYS A 190 19.82 -21.65 7.89
N LYS A 191 19.96 -22.28 6.72
CA LYS A 191 21.14 -23.10 6.40
C LYS A 191 22.42 -22.29 6.33
N GLU A 192 22.37 -21.08 5.78
CA GLU A 192 23.56 -20.27 5.53
C GLU A 192 24.03 -19.49 6.77
N THR A 193 23.09 -19.07 7.63
CA THR A 193 23.38 -18.18 8.76
C THR A 193 23.05 -18.75 10.14
N GLY A 194 22.22 -19.80 10.22
CA GLY A 194 21.64 -20.31 11.47
C GLY A 194 20.42 -19.52 11.96
N CYS A 195 20.15 -18.35 11.37
CA CYS A 195 19.07 -17.43 11.72
C CYS A 195 17.98 -17.38 10.64
N VAL A 196 16.77 -16.95 11.01
CA VAL A 196 15.65 -16.74 10.07
C VAL A 196 15.14 -15.30 10.12
N GLY A 197 14.62 -14.85 8.98
CA GLY A 197 14.03 -13.53 8.84
C GLY A 197 12.57 -13.45 9.30
N LEU A 198 12.02 -12.24 9.21
CA LEU A 198 10.62 -11.92 9.47
C LEU A 198 9.90 -11.50 8.19
N LYS A 199 8.69 -12.01 7.97
CA LYS A 199 7.89 -11.65 6.80
C LYS A 199 7.44 -10.20 6.88
N ASN A 200 7.69 -9.45 5.81
CA ASN A 200 7.17 -8.10 5.67
C ASN A 200 5.67 -8.16 5.29
N GLN A 201 4.83 -7.43 6.02
CA GLN A 201 3.39 -7.36 5.75
C GLN A 201 3.00 -6.19 4.83
N GLY A 202 3.98 -5.48 4.28
CA GLY A 202 3.80 -4.31 3.42
C GLY A 202 4.79 -3.22 3.79
N ALA A 203 4.60 -2.59 4.95
CA ALA A 203 5.45 -1.50 5.45
C ALA A 203 6.03 -1.79 6.84
N THR A 204 6.10 -3.05 7.28
CA THR A 204 6.45 -3.42 8.66
C THR A 204 7.95 -3.60 8.92
N CYS A 205 8.82 -3.12 8.02
CA CYS A 205 10.27 -3.33 8.10
C CYS A 205 10.92 -2.67 9.33
N TYR A 206 10.37 -1.54 9.81
CA TYR A 206 10.79 -0.89 11.06
C TYR A 206 10.59 -1.82 12.27
N MET A 207 9.42 -2.46 12.33
CA MET A 207 9.07 -3.41 13.39
C MET A 207 9.93 -4.67 13.29
N ASN A 208 10.14 -5.20 12.08
CA ASN A 208 10.99 -6.38 11.87
C ASN A 208 12.42 -6.14 12.36
N SER A 209 13.00 -5.00 12.00
CA SER A 209 14.35 -4.59 12.41
C SER A 209 14.49 -4.47 13.93
N LEU A 210 13.50 -3.85 14.58
CA LEU A 210 13.45 -3.72 16.03
C LEU A 210 13.30 -5.08 16.73
N LEU A 211 12.36 -5.92 16.27
CA LEU A 211 12.12 -7.24 16.85
C LEU A 211 13.33 -8.16 16.73
N GLN A 212 14.03 -8.14 15.59
CA GLN A 212 15.28 -8.87 15.43
C GLN A 212 16.36 -8.36 16.39
N THR A 213 16.44 -7.04 16.59
CA THR A 213 17.39 -6.44 17.54
C THR A 213 17.13 -6.90 18.97
N LEU A 214 15.88 -6.80 19.43
CA LEU A 214 15.47 -7.22 20.78
C LEU A 214 15.58 -8.75 20.98
N TYR A 215 15.26 -9.55 19.95
CA TYR A 215 15.37 -11.00 19.99
C TYR A 215 16.81 -11.48 20.20
N HIS A 216 17.77 -10.79 19.58
CA HIS A 216 19.20 -11.09 19.72
C HIS A 216 19.84 -10.49 20.99
N ILE A 217 19.02 -10.06 21.95
CA ILE A 217 19.41 -9.81 23.34
C ILE A 217 18.88 -11.00 24.18
N PRO A 218 19.69 -12.05 24.43
CA PRO A 218 19.20 -13.30 25.02
C PRO A 218 18.54 -13.13 26.39
N TYR A 219 19.05 -12.23 27.23
CA TYR A 219 18.44 -11.94 28.53
C TYR A 219 17.02 -11.35 28.39
N PHE A 220 16.79 -10.45 27.42
CA PHE A 220 15.46 -9.94 27.11
C PHE A 220 14.53 -11.05 26.62
N ARG A 221 15.01 -11.89 25.69
CA ARG A 221 14.26 -13.06 25.20
C ARG A 221 13.86 -14.01 26.33
N LYS A 222 14.77 -14.27 27.27
CA LYS A 222 14.53 -15.12 28.44
C LYS A 222 13.44 -14.53 29.35
N ALA A 223 13.50 -13.22 29.61
CA ALA A 223 12.46 -12.54 30.38
C ALA A 223 11.08 -12.63 29.72
N VAL A 224 11.03 -12.51 28.39
CA VAL A 224 9.79 -12.67 27.61
C VAL A 224 9.21 -14.08 27.78
N TYR A 225 10.02 -15.13 27.76
CA TYR A 225 9.55 -16.51 27.98
C TYR A 225 9.01 -16.78 29.39
N HIS A 226 9.50 -16.05 30.40
CA HIS A 226 9.03 -16.18 31.78
C HIS A 226 7.82 -15.30 32.13
N MET A 227 7.31 -14.50 31.18
CA MET A 227 6.05 -13.78 31.40
C MET A 227 4.88 -14.75 31.55
N PRO A 228 3.97 -14.52 32.52
CA PRO A 228 2.84 -15.41 32.75
C PRO A 228 1.84 -15.32 31.59
N THR A 229 1.61 -16.44 30.92
CA THR A 229 0.56 -16.62 29.92
C THR A 229 -0.24 -17.86 30.25
N THR A 230 -1.55 -17.83 30.02
CA THR A 230 -2.46 -18.94 30.33
C THR A 230 -2.86 -19.69 29.06
N GLU A 231 -3.36 -20.92 29.22
CA GLU A 231 -3.86 -21.72 28.09
C GLU A 231 -5.07 -21.07 27.38
N ASN A 232 -5.82 -20.22 28.09
CA ASN A 232 -7.00 -19.52 27.56
C ASN A 232 -6.63 -18.24 26.78
N ASP A 233 -5.38 -17.78 26.85
CA ASP A 233 -4.96 -16.56 26.17
C ASP A 233 -4.92 -16.79 24.65
N MET A 234 -5.44 -15.84 23.90
CA MET A 234 -5.34 -15.84 22.44
C MET A 234 -4.17 -14.95 21.99
N PRO A 235 -3.26 -15.42 21.11
CA PRO A 235 -2.12 -14.64 20.64
C PRO A 235 -2.55 -13.29 20.04
N SER A 236 -3.66 -13.25 19.33
CA SER A 236 -4.19 -12.01 18.74
C SER A 236 -4.75 -11.00 19.74
N GLY A 237 -4.92 -11.38 21.01
CA GLY A 237 -5.42 -10.49 22.08
C GLY A 237 -4.44 -10.33 23.25
N SER A 238 -3.23 -10.88 23.16
CA SER A 238 -2.22 -10.85 24.22
C SER A 238 -0.83 -10.61 23.66
N ILE A 239 -0.30 -9.40 23.88
CA ILE A 239 1.06 -9.02 23.45
C ILE A 239 2.13 -9.99 23.99
N PRO A 240 2.14 -10.35 25.29
CA PRO A 240 3.14 -11.30 25.81
C PRO A 240 3.11 -12.63 25.07
N LEU A 241 1.92 -13.19 24.83
CA LEU A 241 1.77 -14.47 24.15
C LEU A 241 2.16 -14.38 22.66
N ALA A 242 1.79 -13.30 21.97
CA ALA A 242 2.18 -13.07 20.59
C ALA A 242 3.72 -12.98 20.44
N LEU A 243 4.38 -12.28 21.37
CA LEU A 243 5.83 -12.13 21.38
C LEU A 243 6.54 -13.45 21.73
N GLN A 244 6.03 -14.21 22.70
CA GLN A 244 6.51 -15.56 23.03
C GLN A 244 6.39 -16.50 21.82
N SER A 245 5.23 -16.53 21.17
CA SER A 245 4.95 -17.30 19.93
C SER A 245 5.93 -16.92 18.82
N LEU A 246 6.15 -15.62 18.62
CA LEU A 246 7.09 -15.10 17.62
C LEU A 246 8.54 -15.53 17.91
N PHE A 247 9.02 -15.34 19.14
CA PHE A 247 10.38 -15.67 19.53
C PHE A 247 10.64 -17.18 19.48
N TYR A 248 9.66 -18.00 19.88
CA TYR A 248 9.73 -19.45 19.70
C TYR A 248 9.87 -19.82 18.22
N LYS A 249 9.03 -19.25 17.35
CA LYS A 249 9.09 -19.50 15.90
C LYS A 249 10.43 -19.03 15.30
N LEU A 250 10.99 -17.90 15.73
CA LEU A 250 12.32 -17.44 15.32
C LEU A 250 13.45 -18.39 15.74
N GLN A 251 13.31 -19.06 16.90
CA GLN A 251 14.31 -19.98 17.41
C GLN A 251 14.30 -21.34 16.69
N TYR A 252 13.11 -21.89 16.43
CA TYR A 252 12.95 -23.27 15.95
C TYR A 252 12.46 -23.43 14.51
N SER A 253 11.94 -22.39 13.87
CA SER A 253 11.49 -22.52 12.47
C SER A 253 12.67 -22.54 11.49
N ASP A 254 12.50 -23.30 10.42
CA ASP A 254 13.42 -23.32 9.28
C ASP A 254 13.08 -22.27 8.20
N SER A 255 12.03 -21.47 8.40
CA SER A 255 11.54 -20.50 7.41
C SER A 255 11.23 -19.14 8.03
N SER A 256 11.12 -18.11 7.18
CA SER A 256 10.78 -16.75 7.62
C SER A 256 9.44 -16.71 8.38
N VAL A 257 9.43 -15.99 9.51
CA VAL A 257 8.31 -16.01 10.46
C VAL A 257 7.39 -14.81 10.24
N ALA A 258 6.08 -15.04 10.23
CA ALA A 258 5.09 -13.97 10.07
C ALA A 258 4.79 -13.26 11.40
N THR A 259 4.68 -11.93 11.36
CA THR A 259 4.38 -11.07 12.53
C THR A 259 2.89 -10.73 12.68
N LYS A 260 1.99 -11.42 11.95
CA LYS A 260 0.54 -11.12 11.88
C LYS A 260 -0.18 -11.19 13.22
N GLU A 261 0.20 -12.14 14.08
CA GLU A 261 -0.41 -12.28 15.41
C GLU A 261 -0.01 -11.12 16.33
N LEU A 262 1.25 -10.65 16.21
CA LEU A 262 1.77 -9.55 17.00
C LEU A 262 1.11 -8.22 16.60
N THR A 263 1.01 -7.91 15.31
CA THR A 263 0.31 -6.69 14.85
C THR A 263 -1.16 -6.68 15.28
N LYS A 264 -1.86 -7.83 15.18
CA LYS A 264 -3.22 -7.97 15.70
C LYS A 264 -3.31 -7.76 17.21
N SER A 265 -2.33 -8.25 17.98
CA SER A 265 -2.28 -8.05 19.44
C SER A 265 -2.06 -6.59 19.85
N PHE A 266 -1.61 -5.74 18.92
CA PHE A 266 -1.53 -4.30 19.11
C PHE A 266 -2.83 -3.55 18.74
N GLY A 267 -3.84 -4.28 18.23
CA GLY A 267 -5.06 -3.69 17.70
C GLY A 267 -4.91 -3.08 16.31
N TRP A 268 -3.81 -3.40 15.59
CA TRP A 268 -3.58 -2.90 14.24
C TRP A 268 -4.38 -3.72 13.24
N ASP A 269 -5.03 -3.02 12.31
CA ASP A 269 -5.69 -3.66 11.18
C ASP A 269 -4.75 -3.81 9.97
N THR A 270 -5.29 -4.29 8.84
CA THR A 270 -4.51 -4.41 7.61
C THR A 270 -4.05 -3.08 7.05
N TYR A 271 -4.78 -1.98 7.27
CA TYR A 271 -4.41 -0.64 6.82
C TYR A 271 -3.25 -0.08 7.63
N ASP A 272 -3.29 -0.23 8.95
CA ASP A 272 -2.21 0.18 9.87
C ASP A 272 -0.88 -0.53 9.54
N SER A 273 -0.95 -1.77 9.05
CA SER A 273 0.24 -2.55 8.63
C SER A 273 0.96 -2.00 7.40
N PHE A 274 0.32 -1.08 6.64
CA PHE A 274 0.93 -0.34 5.54
C PHE A 274 1.39 1.07 5.95
N MET A 275 1.17 1.48 7.20
CA MET A 275 1.69 2.75 7.72
C MET A 275 3.16 2.60 8.15
N GLN A 276 3.98 3.55 7.73
CA GLN A 276 5.37 3.67 8.20
C GLN A 276 5.37 4.39 9.55
N HIS A 277 6.09 3.82 10.52
CA HIS A 277 6.26 4.39 11.85
C HIS A 277 7.74 4.56 12.18
N ASP A 278 8.01 5.46 13.13
CA ASP A 278 9.34 5.63 13.68
C ASP A 278 9.71 4.42 14.58
N VAL A 279 10.92 3.89 14.39
CA VAL A 279 11.43 2.74 15.16
C VAL A 279 11.51 3.07 16.66
N GLN A 280 11.90 4.29 17.02
CA GLN A 280 12.07 4.68 18.42
C GLN A 280 10.72 4.82 19.13
N GLU A 281 9.72 5.40 18.45
CA GLU A 281 8.36 5.46 18.99
C GLU A 281 7.81 4.04 19.25
N LEU A 282 7.94 3.14 18.27
CA LEU A 282 7.52 1.75 18.43
C LEU A 282 8.23 1.07 19.61
N ASN A 283 9.54 1.28 19.75
CA ASN A 283 10.34 0.68 20.81
C ASN A 283 9.89 1.14 22.21
N ARG A 284 9.62 2.43 22.38
CA ARG A 284 9.11 2.97 23.65
C ARG A 284 7.75 2.40 23.99
N VAL A 285 6.81 2.43 23.04
CA VAL A 285 5.45 1.92 23.27
C VAL A 285 5.48 0.41 23.55
N LEU A 286 6.33 -0.35 22.86
CA LEU A 286 6.52 -1.78 23.13
C LEU A 286 7.07 -2.02 24.54
N CYS A 287 8.12 -1.30 24.94
CA CYS A 287 8.73 -1.44 26.27
C CYS A 287 7.75 -1.08 27.39
N GLU A 288 7.04 0.04 27.28
CA GLU A 288 6.03 0.48 28.26
C GLU A 288 4.92 -0.57 28.43
N LYS A 289 4.40 -1.10 27.32
CA LYS A 289 3.35 -2.15 27.36
C LYS A 289 3.85 -3.46 27.95
N LEU A 290 5.09 -3.85 27.67
CA LEU A 290 5.69 -5.05 28.26
C LEU A 290 5.95 -4.87 29.75
N GLU A 291 6.46 -3.72 30.16
CA GLU A 291 6.71 -3.39 31.57
C GLU A 291 5.41 -3.45 32.38
N ASP A 292 4.32 -2.87 31.88
CA ASP A 292 3.00 -2.96 32.51
C ASP A 292 2.49 -4.40 32.68
N LYS A 293 2.83 -5.30 31.75
CA LYS A 293 2.47 -6.73 31.84
C LYS A 293 3.41 -7.54 32.72
N MET A 294 4.64 -7.07 32.93
CA MET A 294 5.62 -7.70 33.81
C MET A 294 5.44 -7.30 35.29
N LYS A 295 4.72 -6.22 35.60
CA LYS A 295 4.40 -5.80 36.98
C LYS A 295 3.64 -6.90 37.74
N GLY A 296 4.09 -7.21 38.96
CA GLY A 296 3.50 -8.27 39.79
C GLY A 296 3.88 -9.70 39.37
N THR A 297 4.88 -9.87 38.50
CA THR A 297 5.35 -11.17 38.02
C THR A 297 6.80 -11.43 38.45
N VAL A 298 7.31 -12.65 38.21
CA VAL A 298 8.70 -13.01 38.54
C VAL A 298 9.75 -12.25 37.71
N VAL A 299 9.34 -11.61 36.62
CA VAL A 299 10.21 -10.82 35.71
C VAL A 299 9.98 -9.31 35.84
N GLU A 300 9.31 -8.87 36.91
CA GLU A 300 9.11 -7.45 37.19
C GLU A 300 10.44 -6.66 37.21
N GLY A 301 10.43 -5.47 36.60
CA GLY A 301 11.60 -4.60 36.55
C GLY A 301 12.69 -5.02 35.56
N THR A 302 12.52 -6.08 34.77
CA THR A 302 13.54 -6.52 33.80
C THR A 302 13.84 -5.46 32.74
N ILE A 303 12.83 -4.77 32.23
CA ILE A 303 12.97 -3.70 31.24
C ILE A 303 13.77 -2.53 31.81
N GLN A 304 13.43 -2.09 33.02
CA GLN A 304 14.16 -1.07 33.78
C GLN A 304 15.63 -1.46 33.96
N GLN A 305 15.89 -2.69 34.45
CA GLN A 305 17.26 -3.17 34.67
C GLN A 305 18.11 -3.25 33.40
N LEU A 306 17.50 -3.43 32.23
CA LEU A 306 18.20 -3.57 30.96
C LEU A 306 18.50 -2.24 30.29
N PHE A 307 17.52 -1.33 30.29
CA PHE A 307 17.49 -0.17 29.40
C PHE A 307 17.40 1.17 30.15
N GLU A 308 17.02 1.19 31.44
CA GLU A 308 16.90 2.43 32.20
C GLU A 308 18.28 2.94 32.66
N GLY A 309 18.57 4.19 32.30
CA GLY A 309 19.66 4.98 32.88
C GLY A 309 19.13 6.28 33.45
N HIS A 310 20.01 7.05 34.09
CA HIS A 310 19.63 8.31 34.73
C HIS A 310 20.57 9.46 34.40
N HIS A 311 19.99 10.62 34.13
CA HIS A 311 20.71 11.89 34.03
C HIS A 311 20.20 12.90 35.06
N MET A 312 21.06 13.83 35.41
CA MET A 312 20.80 14.95 36.28
C MET A 312 20.81 16.23 35.45
N ASN A 313 19.64 16.88 35.37
CA ASN A 313 19.53 18.24 34.88
C ASN A 313 19.83 19.19 36.03
N TYR A 314 20.84 20.03 35.90
CA TYR A 314 21.15 21.04 36.91
C TYR A 314 21.03 22.45 36.35
N ILE A 315 20.60 23.35 37.21
CA ILE A 315 20.54 24.79 36.95
C ILE A 315 21.24 25.49 38.11
N GLU A 316 22.28 26.24 37.79
CA GLU A 316 23.10 26.97 38.76
C GLU A 316 23.04 28.47 38.42
N CYS A 317 22.51 29.28 39.33
CA CYS A 317 22.47 30.72 39.14
C CYS A 317 23.88 31.33 39.24
N ILE A 318 24.16 32.34 38.41
CA ILE A 318 25.50 32.96 38.34
C ILE A 318 25.67 34.02 39.43
N ASN A 319 24.62 34.81 39.66
CA ASN A 319 24.67 35.99 40.53
C ASN A 319 24.16 35.73 41.96
N VAL A 320 23.55 34.56 42.21
CA VAL A 320 22.99 34.15 43.50
C VAL A 320 23.36 32.70 43.78
N ASP A 321 23.55 32.36 45.05
CA ASP A 321 23.86 31.00 45.50
C ASP A 321 22.59 30.15 45.53
N TYR A 322 22.11 29.79 44.34
CA TYR A 322 20.95 28.93 44.13
C TYR A 322 21.27 27.88 43.07
N LYS A 323 21.10 26.61 43.45
CA LYS A 323 21.27 25.45 42.58
C LYS A 323 20.02 24.56 42.66
N SER A 324 19.44 24.27 41.51
CA SER A 324 18.38 23.28 41.35
C SER A 324 18.91 22.09 40.58
N SER A 325 18.61 20.88 41.03
CA SER A 325 18.99 19.64 40.36
C SER A 325 17.80 18.69 40.32
N ARG A 326 17.53 18.13 39.14
CA ARG A 326 16.46 17.17 38.92
C ARG A 326 17.03 15.90 38.30
N LYS A 327 16.76 14.76 38.94
CA LYS A 327 17.04 13.43 38.39
C LYS A 327 15.90 13.02 37.47
N GLU A 328 16.23 12.56 36.27
CA GLU A 328 15.30 12.02 35.28
C GLU A 328 15.84 10.68 34.76
N SER A 329 14.94 9.76 34.42
CA SER A 329 15.29 8.48 33.81
C SER A 329 15.12 8.54 32.29
N PHE A 330 15.89 7.70 31.59
CA PHE A 330 15.81 7.54 30.15
C PHE A 330 15.95 6.06 29.77
N TYR A 331 15.30 5.68 28.66
CA TYR A 331 15.41 4.34 28.05
C TYR A 331 16.22 4.37 26.75
N ASP A 332 16.24 5.51 26.08
CA ASP A 332 16.99 5.81 24.87
C ASP A 332 17.57 7.23 24.96
N LEU A 333 18.72 7.45 24.31
CA LEU A 333 19.32 8.78 24.19
C LEU A 333 19.22 9.27 22.75
N GLN A 334 18.70 10.47 22.58
CA GLN A 334 18.57 11.12 21.28
C GLN A 334 19.79 12.00 21.01
N LEU A 335 20.63 11.58 20.08
CA LEU A 335 21.87 12.26 19.74
C LEU A 335 21.70 13.14 18.49
N ASP A 336 22.15 14.38 18.60
CA ASP A 336 22.17 15.31 17.47
C ASP A 336 23.20 14.87 16.44
N VAL A 337 22.77 14.68 15.19
CA VAL A 337 23.66 14.33 14.06
C VAL A 337 24.16 15.59 13.36
N LYS A 338 23.27 16.56 13.13
CA LYS A 338 23.60 17.80 12.43
C LYS A 338 24.65 18.60 13.19
N GLY A 339 25.76 18.88 12.52
CA GLY A 339 26.90 19.60 13.12
C GLY A 339 27.81 18.74 14.01
N CYS A 340 27.55 17.44 14.14
CA CYS A 340 28.39 16.50 14.89
C CYS A 340 29.07 15.52 13.93
N GLN A 341 30.38 15.31 14.07
CA GLN A 341 31.14 14.40 13.19
C GLN A 341 31.05 12.93 13.64
N ASP A 342 30.89 12.70 14.94
CA ASP A 342 30.85 11.38 15.54
C ASP A 342 29.98 11.35 16.82
N VAL A 343 29.84 10.15 17.39
CA VAL A 343 29.10 9.92 18.65
C VAL A 343 29.66 10.75 19.81
N TYR A 344 30.98 10.91 19.91
CA TYR A 344 31.59 11.66 21.00
C TYR A 344 31.27 13.15 20.93
N ALA A 345 31.26 13.74 19.73
CA ALA A 345 30.85 15.12 19.50
C ALA A 345 29.38 15.34 19.89
N SER A 346 28.50 14.36 19.63
CA SER A 346 27.11 14.42 20.10
C SER A 346 27.00 14.37 21.62
N PHE A 347 27.76 13.52 22.30
CA PHE A 347 27.79 13.48 23.77
C PHE A 347 28.37 14.75 24.38
N ASP A 348 29.42 15.32 23.76
CA ASP A 348 30.00 16.61 24.16
C ASP A 348 28.97 17.74 24.06
N LYS A 349 28.18 17.76 22.98
CA LYS A 349 27.08 18.70 22.80
C LYS A 349 25.93 18.43 23.78
N TYR A 350 25.68 17.17 24.12
CA TYR A 350 24.62 16.78 25.05
C TYR A 350 24.87 17.31 26.48
N VAL A 351 26.13 17.32 26.91
CA VAL A 351 26.54 17.87 28.23
C VAL A 351 26.97 19.33 28.17
N GLU A 352 26.83 19.99 27.01
CA GLU A 352 27.19 21.39 26.84
C GLU A 352 26.33 22.27 27.76
N VAL A 353 26.98 23.22 28.44
CA VAL A 353 26.30 24.09 29.40
C VAL A 353 25.64 25.25 28.65
N GLU A 354 24.31 25.25 28.66
CA GLU A 354 23.48 26.33 28.14
C GLU A 354 23.48 27.52 29.11
N ARG A 355 23.68 28.73 28.60
CA ARG A 355 23.55 29.98 29.37
C ARG A 355 22.15 30.55 29.21
N LEU A 356 21.45 30.67 30.34
CA LEU A 356 20.13 31.27 30.47
C LEU A 356 20.32 32.75 30.79
N GLU A 357 20.39 33.59 29.76
CA GLU A 357 20.61 35.04 29.85
C GLU A 357 19.50 35.80 29.08
N GLY A 358 19.36 37.10 29.34
CA GLY A 358 18.40 37.96 28.62
C GLY A 358 16.93 37.61 28.91
N ASP A 359 16.14 37.39 27.86
CA ASP A 359 14.72 37.00 27.97
C ASP A 359 14.53 35.55 28.47
N ASN A 360 15.59 34.74 28.43
CA ASN A 360 15.57 33.33 28.86
C ASN A 360 16.10 33.11 30.29
N LYS A 361 16.13 34.16 31.13
CA LYS A 361 16.56 34.08 32.55
C LYS A 361 15.77 33.03 33.31
N TYR A 362 16.44 32.32 34.21
CA TYR A 362 15.83 31.31 35.06
C TYR A 362 15.09 31.95 36.24
N HIS A 363 13.84 31.55 36.48
CA HIS A 363 13.10 32.00 37.66
C HIS A 363 13.50 31.18 38.88
N ALA A 364 14.47 31.68 39.64
CA ALA A 364 14.86 31.11 40.92
C ALA A 364 13.86 31.56 41.99
N GLU A 365 13.13 30.62 42.60
CA GLU A 365 11.95 30.87 43.45
C GLU A 365 12.07 32.09 44.38
N GLN A 366 13.11 32.13 45.22
CA GLN A 366 13.31 33.18 46.22
C GLN A 366 14.08 34.41 45.67
N TYR A 367 14.64 34.32 44.46
CA TYR A 367 15.56 35.30 43.89
C TYR A 367 15.07 35.93 42.58
N GLY A 368 13.88 35.57 42.10
CA GLY A 368 13.31 36.08 40.85
C GLY A 368 14.06 35.60 39.61
N LEU A 369 13.99 36.37 38.52
CA LEU A 369 14.67 36.04 37.26
C LEU A 369 16.17 36.28 37.37
N GLN A 370 16.96 35.22 37.20
CA GLN A 370 18.40 35.20 37.36
C GLN A 370 19.08 34.65 36.12
N ASP A 371 20.28 35.17 35.82
CA ASP A 371 21.15 34.54 34.83
C ASP A 371 21.65 33.21 35.43
N ALA A 372 21.53 32.13 34.67
CA ALA A 372 21.83 30.80 35.14
C ALA A 372 22.54 29.95 34.09
N LYS A 373 23.25 28.93 34.55
CA LYS A 373 23.83 27.88 33.73
C LYS A 373 22.98 26.64 33.86
N LYS A 374 22.50 26.12 32.74
CA LYS A 374 21.76 24.86 32.67
C LYS A 374 22.65 23.82 32.01
N GLY A 375 22.76 22.64 32.60
CA GLY A 375 23.54 21.55 32.04
C GLY A 375 22.96 20.20 32.40
N VAL A 376 23.46 19.17 31.72
CA VAL A 376 23.06 17.78 31.92
C VAL A 376 24.30 16.94 32.18
N LEU A 377 24.27 16.09 33.20
CA LEU A 377 25.31 15.12 33.50
C LEU A 377 24.68 13.76 33.80
N PHE A 378 25.34 12.67 33.43
CA PHE A 378 24.84 11.32 33.63
C PHE A 378 25.15 10.82 35.04
N ILE A 379 24.18 10.21 35.70
CA ILE A 379 24.37 9.57 37.02
C ILE A 379 24.84 8.13 36.78
N ASP A 380 24.16 7.43 35.89
CA ASP A 380 24.45 6.05 35.51
C ASP A 380 23.95 5.77 34.09
N PHE A 381 24.53 4.76 33.45
CA PHE A 381 24.10 4.26 32.15
C PHE A 381 23.53 2.84 32.28
N PRO A 382 22.63 2.41 31.38
CA PRO A 382 22.06 1.06 31.39
C PRO A 382 23.05 0.01 30.87
N PRO A 383 22.88 -1.29 31.20
CA PRO A 383 23.65 -2.38 30.58
C PRO A 383 23.50 -2.46 29.06
N VAL A 384 22.31 -2.16 28.53
CA VAL A 384 22.05 -2.06 27.09
C VAL A 384 21.70 -0.61 26.75
N LEU A 385 22.63 0.07 26.08
CA LEU A 385 22.50 1.47 25.71
C LEU A 385 21.94 1.61 24.30
N GLN A 386 20.80 2.30 24.18
CA GLN A 386 20.14 2.58 22.92
C GLN A 386 20.32 4.05 22.54
N LEU A 387 20.94 4.29 21.38
CA LEU A 387 21.22 5.63 20.87
C LEU A 387 20.40 5.86 19.59
N GLN A 388 19.44 6.78 19.65
CA GLN A 388 18.70 7.26 18.49
C GLN A 388 19.47 8.41 17.83
N LEU A 389 19.79 8.28 16.55
CA LEU A 389 20.44 9.34 15.79
C LEU A 389 19.36 10.24 15.18
N LYS A 390 19.29 11.51 15.60
CA LYS A 390 18.32 12.49 15.09
C LYS A 390 18.63 12.86 13.64
N ARG A 391 18.25 11.97 12.72
CA ARG A 391 18.42 12.14 11.27
C ARG A 391 17.18 12.71 10.58
N PHE A 392 16.16 13.09 11.32
CA PHE A 392 14.98 13.77 10.79
C PHE A 392 14.79 15.09 11.55
N GLU A 393 14.66 16.18 10.83
CA GLU A 393 14.42 17.50 11.39
C GLU A 393 13.44 18.29 10.52
N TYR A 394 12.74 19.25 11.12
CA TYR A 394 11.87 20.16 10.40
C TYR A 394 12.68 21.33 9.83
N ASP A 395 12.67 21.49 8.50
CA ASP A 395 13.27 22.64 7.84
C ASP A 395 12.26 23.79 7.77
N PHE A 396 12.39 24.74 8.70
CA PHE A 396 11.54 25.93 8.79
C PHE A 396 11.60 26.83 7.55
N MET A 397 12.68 26.81 6.77
CA MET A 397 12.78 27.62 5.55
C MET A 397 11.99 27.00 4.40
N ARG A 398 11.85 25.67 4.39
CA ARG A 398 11.19 24.90 3.33
C ARG A 398 9.80 24.40 3.72
N ASP A 399 9.38 24.65 4.96
CA ASP A 399 8.11 24.22 5.55
C ASP A 399 7.87 22.70 5.38
N THR A 400 8.93 21.91 5.55
CA THR A 400 8.89 20.47 5.30
C THR A 400 9.89 19.70 6.17
N MET A 401 9.60 18.43 6.45
CA MET A 401 10.50 17.52 7.13
C MET A 401 11.62 17.07 6.17
N VAL A 402 12.86 17.03 6.66
CA VAL A 402 14.03 16.61 5.87
C VAL A 402 14.84 15.53 6.59
N LYS A 403 15.46 14.64 5.81
CA LYS A 403 16.38 13.62 6.33
C LYS A 403 17.83 14.12 6.25
N ILE A 404 18.55 14.09 7.36
CA ILE A 404 19.97 14.43 7.50
C ILE A 404 20.81 13.21 7.11
N ASN A 405 21.42 13.28 5.93
CA ASN A 405 22.30 12.23 5.40
C ASN A 405 23.79 12.53 5.63
N ASP A 406 24.12 13.49 6.48
CA ASP A 406 25.49 13.85 6.83
C ASP A 406 26.27 12.64 7.36
N ARG A 407 27.58 12.63 7.07
CA ARG A 407 28.51 11.60 7.55
C ARG A 407 28.66 11.71 9.06
N TYR A 408 28.37 10.62 9.76
CA TYR A 408 28.38 10.53 11.21
C TYR A 408 29.01 9.21 11.65
N GLU A 409 30.15 9.28 12.33
CA GLU A 409 30.92 8.11 12.73
C GLU A 409 30.47 7.57 14.10
N PHE A 410 30.44 6.26 14.22
CA PHE A 410 30.21 5.58 15.49
C PHE A 410 31.21 4.40 15.64
N PRO A 411 31.85 4.26 16.80
CA PRO A 411 32.92 3.28 16.98
C PRO A 411 32.38 1.89 17.36
N LEU A 412 33.16 0.84 17.10
CA LEU A 412 32.84 -0.51 17.58
C LEU A 412 32.86 -0.60 19.11
N GLN A 413 33.77 0.13 19.75
CA GLN A 413 33.87 0.29 21.20
C GLN A 413 33.66 1.75 21.59
N LEU A 414 32.69 1.98 22.48
CA LEU A 414 32.32 3.30 22.97
C LEU A 414 32.70 3.40 24.45
N ASP A 415 33.64 4.29 24.77
CA ASP A 415 34.08 4.53 26.15
C ASP A 415 33.49 5.85 26.65
N LEU A 416 32.47 5.76 27.51
CA LEU A 416 31.80 6.93 28.11
C LEU A 416 32.48 7.42 29.39
N ASP A 417 33.48 6.69 29.91
CA ASP A 417 34.30 7.12 31.05
C ASP A 417 35.57 7.87 30.62
N ARG A 418 35.75 8.06 29.30
CA ARG A 418 36.87 8.82 28.73
C ARG A 418 36.97 10.22 29.34
N ASP A 419 38.16 10.81 29.23
CA ASP A 419 38.45 12.17 29.71
C ASP A 419 38.09 12.35 31.20
N ASN A 420 38.38 11.32 32.01
CA ASN A 420 38.16 11.25 33.46
C ASN A 420 36.67 11.29 33.88
N GLY A 421 35.79 10.66 33.08
CA GLY A 421 34.35 10.65 33.32
C GLY A 421 33.72 12.00 33.09
N LYS A 422 34.10 12.68 31.99
CA LYS A 422 33.61 14.02 31.61
C LYS A 422 32.08 14.12 31.59
N TYR A 423 31.40 13.06 31.17
CA TYR A 423 29.95 13.02 31.05
C TYR A 423 29.24 12.66 32.36
N LEU A 424 29.99 12.13 33.34
CA LEU A 424 29.44 11.64 34.59
C LEU A 424 29.31 12.76 35.63
N SER A 425 28.23 12.70 36.40
CA SER A 425 28.02 13.55 37.57
C SER A 425 29.03 13.24 38.68
N PRO A 426 29.27 14.17 39.62
CA PRO A 426 30.13 13.90 40.77
C PRO A 426 29.61 12.78 41.69
N GLU A 427 28.31 12.51 41.66
CA GLU A 427 27.62 11.49 42.46
C GLU A 427 27.55 10.12 41.75
N ALA A 428 28.02 10.04 40.50
CA ALA A 428 28.00 8.82 39.70
C ALA A 428 28.87 7.73 40.33
N ASP A 429 28.37 6.50 40.31
CA ASP A 429 29.17 5.34 40.69
C ASP A 429 30.25 5.08 39.63
N ARG A 430 31.52 5.22 40.04
CA ARG A 430 32.70 4.98 39.19
C ARG A 430 33.31 3.59 39.39
N SER A 431 32.64 2.71 40.15
CA SER A 431 33.10 1.34 40.38
C SER A 431 32.96 0.44 39.15
N VAL A 432 31.96 0.73 38.31
CA VAL A 432 31.69 0.03 37.04
C VAL A 432 32.10 0.92 35.88
N ARG A 433 32.93 0.38 34.98
CA ARG A 433 33.37 1.13 33.79
C ARG A 433 32.28 1.14 32.72
N ASN A 434 31.96 2.31 32.19
CA ASN A 434 31.01 2.50 31.08
C ASN A 434 31.67 2.29 29.72
N LEU A 435 32.30 1.12 29.54
CA LEU A 435 32.85 0.66 28.26
C LEU A 435 31.82 -0.23 27.57
N TYR A 436 31.45 0.14 26.35
CA TYR A 436 30.40 -0.51 25.58
C TYR A 436 30.93 -1.09 24.27
N THR A 437 30.38 -2.23 23.86
CA THR A 437 30.62 -2.87 22.57
C THR A 437 29.37 -2.81 21.70
N LEU A 438 29.51 -2.39 20.45
CA LEU A 438 28.41 -2.29 19.48
C LEU A 438 27.83 -3.66 19.16
N HIS A 439 26.53 -3.81 19.37
CA HIS A 439 25.76 -5.04 19.15
C HIS A 439 24.96 -4.99 17.85
N SER A 440 24.24 -3.89 17.60
CA SER A 440 23.42 -3.74 16.40
C SER A 440 23.38 -2.32 15.84
N VAL A 441 23.21 -2.24 14.52
CA VAL A 441 23.05 -1.01 13.75
C VAL A 441 21.76 -1.13 12.95
N LEU A 442 20.73 -0.36 13.35
CA LEU A 442 19.50 -0.25 12.59
C LEU A 442 19.67 0.84 11.55
N VAL A 443 19.36 0.52 10.30
CA VAL A 443 19.61 1.38 9.14
C VAL A 443 18.29 1.77 8.50
N HIS A 444 18.19 3.02 8.10
CA HIS A 444 17.08 3.53 7.30
C HIS A 444 17.59 3.96 5.92
N SER A 445 17.06 3.32 4.87
CA SER A 445 17.32 3.66 3.49
C SER A 445 16.10 4.33 2.86
N GLY A 446 16.25 5.59 2.43
CA GLY A 446 15.17 6.33 1.78
C GLY A 446 15.03 7.77 2.28
N GLY A 447 13.87 8.36 2.00
CA GLY A 447 13.53 9.74 2.35
C GLY A 447 12.48 9.82 3.46
N VAL A 448 11.92 11.02 3.66
CA VAL A 448 10.96 11.29 4.74
C VAL A 448 9.57 10.66 4.48
N HIS A 449 9.16 10.56 3.22
CA HIS A 449 7.84 10.06 2.83
C HIS A 449 7.83 8.56 2.48
N GLY A 450 8.97 7.89 2.63
CA GLY A 450 9.13 6.51 2.19
C GLY A 450 10.56 6.03 2.33
N GLY A 451 10.75 4.95 3.09
CA GLY A 451 12.00 4.23 3.16
C GLY A 451 11.85 2.79 3.60
N HIS A 452 12.98 2.12 3.74
CA HIS A 452 13.11 0.73 4.11
C HIS A 452 14.08 0.58 5.29
N TYR A 453 13.66 -0.16 6.30
CA TYR A 453 14.44 -0.43 7.50
C TYR A 453 15.01 -1.84 7.47
N TYR A 454 16.26 -1.98 7.87
CA TYR A 454 16.91 -3.26 8.09
C TYR A 454 17.94 -3.13 9.21
N ALA A 455 18.40 -4.26 9.77
CA ALA A 455 19.33 -4.25 10.90
C ALA A 455 20.58 -5.09 10.62
N PHE A 456 21.75 -4.56 10.96
CA PHE A 456 22.96 -5.36 11.12
C PHE A 456 23.11 -5.73 12.59
N ILE A 457 23.28 -7.02 12.90
CA ILE A 457 23.34 -7.52 14.27
C ILE A 457 24.51 -8.49 14.43
N ARG A 458 25.15 -8.45 15.61
CA ARG A 458 26.16 -9.41 16.08
C ARG A 458 25.61 -10.25 17.24
N PRO A 459 24.88 -11.35 16.98
CA PRO A 459 24.21 -12.14 18.02
C PRO A 459 25.10 -12.59 19.19
N THR A 460 26.35 -12.95 18.89
CA THR A 460 27.33 -13.43 19.87
C THR A 460 28.39 -12.40 20.23
N LEU A 461 28.25 -11.15 19.75
CA LEU A 461 29.30 -10.12 19.82
C LEU A 461 30.68 -10.61 19.27
N SER A 462 30.66 -11.61 18.38
CA SER A 462 31.83 -12.06 17.62
C SER A 462 32.08 -11.15 16.41
N ASP A 463 33.12 -11.39 15.62
CA ASP A 463 33.44 -10.56 14.44
C ASP A 463 32.49 -10.79 13.25
N HIS A 464 31.54 -11.71 13.38
CA HIS A 464 30.56 -12.01 12.34
C HIS A 464 29.35 -11.10 12.43
N TRP A 465 29.11 -10.34 11.37
CA TRP A 465 27.92 -9.51 11.20
C TRP A 465 26.89 -10.22 10.34
N PHE A 466 25.63 -10.03 10.70
CA PHE A 466 24.50 -10.53 9.95
C PHE A 466 23.55 -9.37 9.62
N LYS A 467 23.20 -9.24 8.35
CA LYS A 467 22.18 -8.32 7.87
C LYS A 467 20.83 -9.02 7.87
N PHE A 468 19.91 -8.51 8.68
CA PHE A 468 18.52 -8.89 8.78
C PHE A 468 17.67 -7.92 7.96
N ASP A 469 17.28 -8.35 6.77
CA ASP A 469 16.51 -7.59 5.79
C ASP A 469 15.20 -8.33 5.55
N ASP A 470 14.22 -8.05 6.40
CA ASP A 470 12.94 -8.77 6.48
C ASP A 470 13.13 -10.29 6.46
N GLU A 471 12.70 -10.96 5.39
CA GLU A 471 12.70 -12.42 5.26
C GLU A 471 14.09 -13.01 5.10
N ARG A 472 15.07 -12.17 4.74
CA ARG A 472 16.41 -12.60 4.36
C ARG A 472 17.42 -12.24 5.44
N VAL A 473 18.25 -13.21 5.81
CA VAL A 473 19.38 -13.01 6.71
C VAL A 473 20.66 -13.39 5.98
N THR A 474 21.60 -12.46 5.87
CA THR A 474 22.86 -12.65 5.13
C THR A 474 24.06 -12.34 6.01
N LYS A 475 25.17 -13.08 5.82
CA LYS A 475 26.45 -12.73 6.45
C LYS A 475 27.06 -11.53 5.73
N GLU A 476 27.53 -10.56 6.48
CA GLU A 476 28.14 -9.34 5.95
C GLU A 476 29.47 -9.06 6.65
N ASP A 477 30.31 -8.25 6.01
CA ASP A 477 31.56 -7.81 6.60
C ASP A 477 31.34 -6.61 7.56
N MET A 478 32.33 -6.39 8.43
CA MET A 478 32.30 -5.28 9.38
C MET A 478 32.24 -3.91 8.67
N LYS A 479 32.91 -3.77 7.52
CA LYS A 479 32.97 -2.52 6.77
C LYS A 479 31.58 -2.09 6.30
N ARG A 480 30.77 -3.01 5.80
CA ARG A 480 29.39 -2.79 5.37
C ARG A 480 28.45 -2.53 6.52
N ALA A 481 28.60 -3.25 7.63
CA ALA A 481 27.75 -3.06 8.81
C ALA A 481 28.04 -1.74 9.55
N LEU A 482 29.28 -1.23 9.46
CA LEU A 482 29.75 -0.07 10.21
C LEU A 482 30.03 1.14 9.29
N GLU A 483 31.15 1.11 8.54
CA GLU A 483 31.68 2.26 7.80
C GLU A 483 30.74 2.74 6.70
N GLU A 484 30.10 1.81 5.98
CA GLU A 484 29.17 2.17 4.91
C GLU A 484 27.86 2.78 5.44
N GLN A 485 27.59 2.69 6.75
CA GLN A 485 26.38 3.22 7.39
C GLN A 485 26.57 4.59 8.03
N TYR A 486 27.75 5.20 7.91
CA TYR A 486 28.00 6.56 8.42
C TYR A 486 27.22 7.65 7.67
N GLY A 487 26.84 7.40 6.41
CA GLY A 487 26.26 8.42 5.52
C GLY A 487 27.32 9.26 4.80
N GLY A 488 26.93 10.42 4.29
CA GLY A 488 27.77 11.34 3.52
C GLY A 488 27.65 11.19 2.01
N GLU A 489 28.58 11.82 1.29
CA GLU A 489 28.70 11.75 -0.17
C GLU A 489 29.67 10.66 -0.59
N GLU A 490 29.32 9.92 -1.65
CA GLU A 490 30.19 8.93 -2.28
C GLU A 490 30.66 9.45 -3.64
N GLU A 491 31.96 9.31 -3.90
CA GLU A 491 32.59 9.67 -5.17
C GLU A 491 32.77 8.39 -6.00
N LEU A 492 32.14 8.34 -7.18
CA LEU A 492 32.39 7.25 -8.12
C LEU A 492 33.79 7.41 -8.76
N PRO A 493 34.54 6.31 -8.98
CA PRO A 493 35.78 6.35 -9.75
C PRO A 493 35.55 6.96 -11.14
N GLN A 494 36.46 7.83 -11.59
CA GLN A 494 36.36 8.45 -12.92
C GLN A 494 36.34 7.38 -14.02
N THR A 495 35.22 7.27 -14.73
CA THR A 495 35.08 6.32 -15.84
C THR A 495 35.82 6.75 -17.11
N ASN A 496 36.41 7.96 -17.17
CA ASN A 496 37.20 8.44 -18.31
C ASN A 496 38.28 9.48 -17.90
N PRO A 497 39.58 9.13 -17.85
CA PRO A 497 40.66 10.03 -17.44
C PRO A 497 41.06 11.09 -18.49
N GLY A 498 40.14 11.51 -19.36
CA GLY A 498 40.40 12.41 -20.50
C GLY A 498 39.49 13.64 -20.62
N PHE A 499 38.45 13.77 -19.79
CA PHE A 499 37.59 14.96 -19.75
C PHE A 499 37.64 15.57 -18.35
N ASN A 500 38.04 16.85 -18.25
CA ASN A 500 38.05 17.65 -17.02
C ASN A 500 36.61 17.96 -16.54
N ASN A 501 35.85 16.94 -16.15
CA ASN A 501 34.64 17.13 -15.35
C ASN A 501 34.94 16.74 -13.90
N ALA A 502 34.47 17.54 -12.95
CA ALA A 502 34.55 17.23 -11.53
C ALA A 502 33.89 15.87 -11.24
N PRO A 503 34.39 15.07 -10.28
CA PRO A 503 33.77 13.80 -9.89
C PRO A 503 32.29 14.00 -9.55
N PHE A 504 31.42 13.14 -10.08
CA PHE A 504 29.99 13.17 -9.76
C PHE A 504 29.82 12.63 -8.34
N LYS A 505 29.49 13.51 -7.39
CA LYS A 505 29.20 13.16 -6.00
C LYS A 505 27.71 12.87 -5.85
N PHE A 506 27.36 11.76 -5.20
CA PHE A 506 25.97 11.51 -4.82
C PHE A 506 25.86 11.24 -3.32
N THR A 507 24.78 11.70 -2.71
CA THR A 507 24.54 11.52 -1.28
C THR A 507 24.02 10.12 -1.00
N LYS A 508 24.58 9.43 0.01
CA LYS A 508 24.07 8.14 0.48
C LYS A 508 22.73 8.32 1.17
N TYR A 509 21.70 7.65 0.65
CA TYR A 509 20.35 7.67 1.24
C TYR A 509 20.13 6.57 2.30
N SER A 510 21.10 5.68 2.47
CA SER A 510 21.16 4.65 3.52
C SER A 510 22.16 5.05 4.58
N ASN A 511 21.72 5.11 5.83
CA ASN A 511 22.58 5.40 6.98
C ASN A 511 21.97 4.88 8.29
N ALA A 512 22.83 4.70 9.30
CA ALA A 512 22.41 4.27 10.62
C ALA A 512 21.42 5.25 11.25
N TYR A 513 20.34 4.71 11.79
CA TYR A 513 19.26 5.45 12.45
C TYR A 513 19.27 5.23 13.96
N MET A 514 19.50 3.99 14.40
CA MET A 514 19.55 3.64 15.82
C MET A 514 20.70 2.66 16.06
N LEU A 515 21.45 2.87 17.14
CA LEU A 515 22.59 2.05 17.54
C LEU A 515 22.28 1.40 18.89
N VAL A 516 22.65 0.12 19.04
CA VAL A 516 22.53 -0.60 20.31
C VAL A 516 23.89 -1.10 20.75
N TYR A 517 24.25 -0.75 21.97
CA TYR A 517 25.51 -1.04 22.61
C TYR A 517 25.29 -1.86 23.88
N ILE A 518 26.20 -2.79 24.18
CA ILE A 518 26.14 -3.61 25.40
C ILE A 518 27.39 -3.33 26.24
N ARG A 519 27.22 -3.09 27.54
CA ARG A 519 28.34 -2.84 28.47
C ARG A 519 29.20 -4.10 28.59
N GLU A 520 30.52 -3.95 28.46
CA GLU A 520 31.43 -5.10 28.45
C GLU A 520 31.41 -5.88 29.77
N SER A 521 31.23 -5.21 30.92
CA SER A 521 31.13 -5.88 32.23
C SER A 521 29.86 -6.71 32.40
N ASP A 522 28.77 -6.36 31.71
CA ASP A 522 27.48 -7.03 31.80
C ASP A 522 27.29 -8.08 30.68
N LYS A 523 28.25 -8.19 29.75
CA LYS A 523 28.19 -9.01 28.54
C LYS A 523 27.78 -10.46 28.79
N GLU A 524 28.40 -11.13 29.77
CA GLU A 524 28.10 -12.54 30.08
C GLU A 524 26.68 -12.72 30.63
N LYS A 525 26.16 -11.72 31.34
CA LYS A 525 24.79 -11.73 31.87
C LYS A 525 23.77 -11.49 30.76
N ILE A 526 24.06 -10.58 29.83
CA ILE A 526 23.16 -10.17 28.75
C ILE A 526 23.14 -11.20 27.61
N ILE A 527 24.30 -11.69 27.18
CA ILE A 527 24.47 -12.70 26.14
C ILE A 527 24.48 -14.10 26.78
N CYS A 528 23.42 -14.40 27.52
CA CYS A 528 23.26 -15.69 28.20
C CYS A 528 22.70 -16.77 27.26
N ASN A 529 22.88 -18.03 27.65
CA ASN A 529 22.25 -19.15 26.95
C ASN A 529 20.75 -19.20 27.26
N VAL A 530 19.94 -19.43 26.22
CA VAL A 530 18.49 -19.61 26.34
C VAL A 530 18.15 -21.00 25.82
N ASP A 531 17.83 -21.89 26.74
CA ASP A 531 17.54 -23.29 26.45
C ASP A 531 16.05 -23.52 26.33
N GLU A 532 15.66 -24.67 25.77
CA GLU A 532 14.26 -25.08 25.69
C GLU A 532 13.58 -25.05 27.07
N LYS A 533 14.33 -25.36 28.15
CA LYS A 533 13.86 -25.36 29.54
C LYS A 533 13.33 -24.01 30.03
N ASP A 534 13.79 -22.90 29.45
CA ASP A 534 13.34 -21.55 29.80
C ASP A 534 11.93 -21.25 29.24
N ILE A 535 11.45 -22.06 28.31
CA ILE A 535 10.13 -21.92 27.67
C ILE A 535 9.11 -22.75 28.43
N ALA A 536 8.00 -22.14 28.84
CA ALA A 536 6.95 -22.84 29.59
C ALA A 536 6.37 -24.05 28.82
N GLU A 537 6.07 -25.15 29.52
CA GLU A 537 5.65 -26.42 28.90
C GLU A 537 4.36 -26.30 28.09
N HIS A 538 3.36 -25.57 28.60
CA HIS A 538 2.09 -25.35 27.91
C HIS A 538 2.28 -24.60 26.58
N LEU A 539 3.23 -23.66 26.50
CA LEU A 539 3.58 -22.96 25.27
C LEU A 539 4.21 -23.89 24.23
N ARG A 540 5.12 -24.77 24.66
CA ARG A 540 5.76 -25.72 23.74
C ARG A 540 4.76 -26.69 23.14
N ILE A 541 3.87 -27.25 23.97
CA ILE A 541 2.82 -28.17 23.51
C ILE A 541 1.90 -27.47 22.51
N ARG A 542 1.44 -26.25 22.83
CA ARG A 542 0.59 -25.45 21.96
C ARG A 542 1.24 -25.17 20.60
N LEU A 543 2.46 -24.62 20.61
CA LEU A 543 3.14 -24.18 19.39
C LEU A 543 3.56 -25.38 18.52
N LYS A 544 3.89 -26.53 19.13
CA LYS A 544 4.13 -27.77 18.39
C LYS A 544 2.87 -28.27 17.69
N LYS A 545 1.72 -28.27 18.38
CA LYS A 545 0.43 -28.63 17.78
C LYS A 545 0.05 -27.68 16.63
N GLU A 546 0.22 -26.37 16.80
CA GLU A 546 -0.02 -25.37 15.75
C GLU A 546 0.86 -25.62 14.51
N GLN A 547 2.13 -26.00 14.71
CA GLN A 547 3.05 -26.35 13.62
C GLN A 547 2.60 -27.63 12.90
N GLU A 548 2.23 -28.68 13.62
CA GLU A 548 1.73 -29.94 13.06
C GLU A 548 0.44 -29.73 12.24
N GLU A 549 -0.51 -28.92 12.75
CA GLU A 549 -1.74 -28.56 12.01
C GLU A 549 -1.45 -27.77 10.74
N LYS A 550 -0.46 -26.86 10.78
CA LYS A 550 -0.04 -26.08 9.62
C LYS A 550 0.61 -26.95 8.55
N GLU A 551 1.44 -27.91 8.96
CA GLU A 551 2.05 -28.90 8.07
C GLU A 551 1.00 -29.82 7.46
N HIS A 552 0.01 -30.25 8.26
CA HIS A 552 -1.14 -30.99 7.76
C HIS A 552 -1.91 -30.21 6.69
N LYS A 553 -2.26 -28.93 6.94
CA LYS A 553 -2.91 -28.07 5.95
C LYS A 553 -2.06 -27.84 4.70
N LYS A 554 -0.74 -27.72 4.84
CA LYS A 554 0.17 -27.60 3.70
C LYS A 554 0.16 -28.88 2.86
N LYS A 555 0.14 -30.04 3.51
CA LYS A 555 0.00 -31.35 2.87
C LYS A 555 -1.34 -31.48 2.16
N GLU A 556 -2.45 -31.10 2.80
CA GLU A 556 -3.79 -31.08 2.18
C GLU A 556 -3.83 -30.18 0.94
N LYS A 557 -3.18 -29.00 0.97
CA LYS A 557 -3.07 -28.11 -0.20
C LYS A 557 -2.24 -28.72 -1.32
N ALA A 558 -1.12 -29.37 -0.98
CA ALA A 558 -0.30 -30.08 -1.96
C ALA A 558 -1.07 -31.26 -2.58
N GLU A 559 -1.86 -31.98 -1.78
CA GLU A 559 -2.75 -33.04 -2.25
C GLU A 559 -3.89 -32.48 -3.11
N ALA A 560 -4.50 -31.35 -2.74
CA ALA A 560 -5.54 -30.69 -3.52
C ALA A 560 -5.07 -30.33 -4.94
N HIS A 561 -3.78 -29.97 -5.11
CA HIS A 561 -3.19 -29.73 -6.42
C HIS A 561 -3.17 -30.98 -7.33
N LEU A 562 -3.29 -32.19 -6.79
CA LEU A 562 -3.38 -33.44 -7.58
C LEU A 562 -4.78 -33.71 -8.15
N TYR A 563 -5.79 -32.96 -7.70
CA TYR A 563 -7.18 -33.11 -8.13
C TYR A 563 -7.60 -31.98 -9.07
N THR A 564 -8.66 -32.21 -9.84
CA THR A 564 -9.34 -31.21 -10.66
C THR A 564 -10.85 -31.43 -10.56
N ILE A 565 -11.61 -30.39 -10.95
CA ILE A 565 -13.07 -30.40 -10.92
C ILE A 565 -13.57 -30.44 -12.36
N ILE A 566 -14.42 -31.41 -12.65
CA ILE A 566 -15.17 -31.50 -13.91
C ILE A 566 -16.63 -31.18 -13.62
N LYS A 567 -17.20 -30.21 -14.32
CA LYS A 567 -18.62 -29.84 -14.25
C LYS A 567 -19.34 -30.43 -15.45
N VAL A 568 -20.39 -31.21 -15.21
CA VAL A 568 -21.15 -31.91 -16.25
C VAL A 568 -22.59 -31.41 -16.25
N ALA A 569 -23.01 -30.82 -17.36
CA ALA A 569 -24.39 -30.38 -17.59
C ALA A 569 -25.15 -31.40 -18.45
N ARG A 570 -26.45 -31.59 -18.18
CA ARG A 570 -27.39 -32.47 -18.89
C ARG A 570 -28.67 -31.74 -19.25
N ASP A 571 -29.44 -32.29 -20.18
CA ASP A 571 -30.73 -31.71 -20.61
C ASP A 571 -31.69 -31.42 -19.43
N GLU A 572 -31.66 -32.20 -18.34
CA GLU A 572 -32.44 -31.92 -17.13
C GLU A 572 -32.01 -30.63 -16.41
N ASP A 573 -30.69 -30.38 -16.35
CA ASP A 573 -30.13 -29.19 -15.71
C ASP A 573 -30.52 -27.93 -16.51
N LEU A 574 -30.52 -28.03 -17.84
CA LEU A 574 -30.98 -26.97 -18.76
C LEU A 574 -32.47 -26.67 -18.53
N ALA A 575 -33.30 -27.72 -18.42
CA ALA A 575 -34.74 -27.60 -18.19
C ALA A 575 -35.10 -27.01 -16.82
N GLU A 576 -34.32 -27.31 -15.79
CA GLU A 576 -34.55 -26.81 -14.44
C GLU A 576 -34.17 -25.34 -14.27
N GLN A 577 -33.09 -24.90 -14.93
CA GLN A 577 -32.53 -23.56 -14.74
C GLN A 577 -33.16 -22.50 -15.66
N ILE A 578 -33.46 -22.85 -16.92
CA ILE A 578 -34.00 -21.91 -17.90
C ILE A 578 -35.42 -21.45 -17.51
N GLY A 579 -35.61 -20.14 -17.36
CA GLY A 579 -36.87 -19.50 -16.98
C GLY A 579 -37.05 -19.23 -15.49
N ARG A 580 -36.11 -19.68 -14.64
CA ARG A 580 -36.13 -19.47 -13.19
C ARG A 580 -34.91 -18.69 -12.74
N ASP A 581 -33.76 -19.32 -12.88
CA ASP A 581 -32.47 -18.81 -12.43
C ASP A 581 -31.69 -18.17 -13.59
N ILE A 582 -31.97 -18.61 -14.82
CA ILE A 582 -31.26 -18.21 -16.03
C ILE A 582 -32.29 -17.99 -17.14
N TYR A 583 -32.13 -16.91 -17.89
CA TYR A 583 -32.96 -16.65 -19.07
C TYR A 583 -32.12 -16.73 -20.35
N PHE A 584 -30.85 -16.32 -20.29
CA PHE A 584 -29.91 -16.36 -21.40
C PHE A 584 -28.85 -17.46 -21.22
N ASP A 585 -28.40 -18.06 -22.32
CA ASP A 585 -27.51 -19.23 -22.36
C ASP A 585 -28.19 -20.52 -21.86
N LEU A 586 -27.46 -21.63 -21.83
CA LEU A 586 -28.04 -22.94 -21.53
C LEU A 586 -28.05 -23.29 -20.03
N VAL A 587 -26.98 -22.96 -19.29
CA VAL A 587 -26.80 -23.46 -17.91
C VAL A 587 -25.74 -22.67 -17.13
N ASP A 588 -25.99 -22.47 -15.84
CA ASP A 588 -25.00 -22.04 -14.85
C ASP A 588 -24.30 -23.29 -14.33
N HIS A 589 -23.02 -23.39 -14.71
CA HIS A 589 -22.20 -24.55 -14.37
C HIS A 589 -21.92 -24.64 -12.86
N ASP A 590 -22.07 -23.56 -12.09
CA ASP A 590 -21.88 -23.61 -10.64
C ASP A 590 -23.04 -24.35 -9.93
N LYS A 591 -24.19 -24.43 -10.60
CA LYS A 591 -25.35 -25.22 -10.16
C LYS A 591 -25.38 -26.63 -10.75
N ALA A 592 -24.55 -26.91 -11.75
CA ALA A 592 -24.43 -28.24 -12.36
C ALA A 592 -23.62 -29.22 -11.48
N ARG A 593 -23.79 -30.52 -11.72
CA ARG A 593 -23.09 -31.55 -10.93
C ARG A 593 -21.58 -31.48 -11.16
N SER A 594 -20.83 -31.41 -10.06
CA SER A 594 -19.38 -31.30 -10.04
C SER A 594 -18.72 -32.59 -9.55
N PHE A 595 -17.68 -33.04 -10.26
CA PHE A 595 -16.90 -34.22 -9.95
C PHE A 595 -15.47 -33.83 -9.58
N ARG A 596 -15.03 -34.17 -8.36
CA ARG A 596 -13.64 -33.97 -7.92
C ARG A 596 -12.83 -35.23 -8.20
N ILE A 597 -11.98 -35.18 -9.23
CA ILE A 597 -11.28 -36.35 -9.77
C ILE A 597 -9.77 -36.11 -9.77
N GLN A 598 -8.96 -37.17 -9.63
CA GLN A 598 -7.51 -37.06 -9.76
C GLN A 598 -7.10 -36.72 -11.20
N LYS A 599 -6.17 -35.79 -11.39
CA LYS A 599 -5.70 -35.36 -12.72
C LYS A 599 -5.15 -36.50 -13.59
N GLN A 600 -4.60 -37.54 -12.96
CA GLN A 600 -4.03 -38.72 -13.62
C GLN A 600 -5.06 -39.79 -14.00
N MET A 601 -6.33 -39.67 -13.55
CA MET A 601 -7.38 -40.64 -13.89
C MET A 601 -7.62 -40.65 -15.40
N PRO A 602 -7.67 -41.83 -16.06
CA PRO A 602 -8.08 -41.94 -17.46
C PRO A 602 -9.53 -41.46 -17.66
N PHE A 603 -9.82 -40.75 -18.75
CA PHE A 603 -11.16 -40.22 -18.99
C PHE A 603 -12.23 -41.33 -19.10
N ASN A 604 -11.88 -42.51 -19.60
CA ASN A 604 -12.78 -43.68 -19.60
C ASN A 604 -13.19 -44.14 -18.20
N ALA A 605 -12.28 -44.06 -17.22
CA ALA A 605 -12.62 -44.36 -15.83
C ALA A 605 -13.54 -43.28 -15.23
N PHE A 606 -13.37 -42.02 -15.65
CA PHE A 606 -14.31 -40.95 -15.30
C PHE A 606 -15.72 -41.21 -15.86
N LYS A 607 -15.86 -41.75 -17.09
CA LYS A 607 -17.18 -42.16 -17.62
C LYS A 607 -17.89 -43.18 -16.75
N GLU A 608 -17.15 -44.08 -16.10
CA GLU A 608 -17.72 -45.05 -15.15
C GLU A 608 -18.23 -44.36 -13.87
N GLU A 609 -17.53 -43.34 -13.36
CA GLU A 609 -18.01 -42.55 -12.23
C GLU A 609 -19.28 -41.77 -12.58
N VAL A 610 -19.34 -41.20 -13.79
CA VAL A 610 -20.56 -40.57 -14.32
C VAL A 610 -21.70 -41.59 -14.47
N ALA A 611 -21.38 -42.82 -14.91
CA ALA A 611 -22.37 -43.89 -15.03
C ALA A 611 -22.97 -44.30 -13.68
N LYS A 612 -22.16 -44.35 -12.63
CA LYS A 612 -22.61 -44.63 -11.26
C LYS A 612 -23.49 -43.51 -10.72
N GLU A 613 -23.11 -42.26 -10.95
CA GLU A 613 -23.80 -41.09 -10.43
C GLU A 613 -25.17 -40.87 -11.10
N PHE A 614 -25.23 -40.95 -12.43
CA PHE A 614 -26.45 -40.65 -13.19
C PHE A 614 -27.23 -41.89 -13.64
N GLY A 615 -26.69 -43.10 -13.44
CA GLY A 615 -27.32 -44.35 -13.88
C GLY A 615 -27.30 -44.55 -15.40
N ILE A 616 -26.40 -43.88 -16.12
CA ILE A 616 -26.31 -43.92 -17.59
C ILE A 616 -25.11 -44.77 -18.00
N PRO A 617 -25.30 -45.95 -18.60
CA PRO A 617 -24.18 -46.79 -19.04
C PRO A 617 -23.21 -46.07 -19.99
N VAL A 618 -21.92 -46.39 -19.89
CA VAL A 618 -20.82 -45.73 -20.62
C VAL A 618 -21.04 -45.68 -22.14
N GLN A 619 -21.62 -46.75 -22.72
CA GLN A 619 -21.90 -46.84 -24.16
C GLN A 619 -23.00 -45.89 -24.66
N PHE A 620 -23.75 -45.27 -23.75
CA PHE A 620 -24.81 -44.31 -24.05
C PHE A 620 -24.43 -42.87 -23.71
N GLN A 621 -23.17 -42.63 -23.30
CA GLN A 621 -22.65 -41.32 -22.95
C GLN A 621 -21.83 -40.73 -24.10
N ARG A 622 -22.24 -39.56 -24.60
CA ARG A 622 -21.38 -38.73 -25.48
C ARG A 622 -21.12 -37.38 -24.82
N PHE A 623 -19.85 -37.09 -24.55
CA PHE A 623 -19.45 -35.82 -23.94
C PHE A 623 -19.09 -34.79 -25.00
N TRP A 624 -19.55 -33.57 -24.81
CA TRP A 624 -19.24 -32.40 -25.60
C TRP A 624 -18.38 -31.43 -24.81
N LEU A 625 -17.36 -30.87 -25.48
CA LEU A 625 -16.56 -29.79 -24.92
C LEU A 625 -17.39 -28.52 -24.88
N TRP A 626 -17.47 -27.92 -23.70
CA TRP A 626 -18.10 -26.61 -23.51
C TRP A 626 -17.04 -25.52 -23.59
N ALA A 627 -17.07 -24.71 -24.66
CA ALA A 627 -15.99 -23.78 -24.97
C ALA A 627 -16.49 -22.34 -25.05
N LYS A 628 -15.61 -21.40 -24.69
CA LYS A 628 -15.84 -19.97 -24.89
C LYS A 628 -15.69 -19.62 -26.36
N ARG A 629 -16.68 -18.91 -26.93
CA ARG A 629 -16.64 -18.38 -28.29
C ARG A 629 -16.10 -16.95 -28.32
N GLN A 630 -15.86 -16.43 -29.53
CA GLN A 630 -15.34 -15.06 -29.74
C GLN A 630 -16.29 -13.97 -29.23
N ASN A 631 -17.60 -14.22 -29.28
CA ASN A 631 -18.64 -13.33 -28.76
C ASN A 631 -18.81 -13.41 -27.23
N HIS A 632 -17.91 -14.10 -26.54
CA HIS A 632 -17.90 -14.36 -25.09
C HIS A 632 -19.04 -15.23 -24.55
N THR A 633 -19.85 -15.86 -25.39
CA THR A 633 -20.78 -16.91 -24.93
C THR A 633 -20.03 -18.24 -24.73
N TYR A 634 -20.59 -19.11 -23.90
CA TYR A 634 -20.05 -20.44 -23.66
C TYR A 634 -21.05 -21.45 -24.18
N ARG A 635 -20.69 -22.27 -25.17
CA ARG A 635 -21.62 -23.24 -25.75
C ARG A 635 -20.96 -24.62 -25.93
N PRO A 636 -21.75 -25.71 -25.97
CA PRO A 636 -21.28 -27.01 -26.44
C PRO A 636 -20.77 -26.84 -27.88
N ASN A 637 -19.48 -27.06 -28.12
CA ASN A 637 -18.86 -26.80 -29.42
C ASN A 637 -18.77 -28.06 -30.27
N ARG A 638 -18.22 -29.14 -29.71
CA ARG A 638 -18.04 -30.42 -30.40
C ARG A 638 -17.97 -31.60 -29.43
N PRO A 639 -18.28 -32.82 -29.88
CA PRO A 639 -18.02 -34.02 -29.10
C PRO A 639 -16.51 -34.26 -28.90
N LEU A 640 -16.18 -34.94 -27.81
CA LEU A 640 -14.84 -35.49 -27.59
C LEU A 640 -14.54 -36.54 -28.66
N ASN A 641 -13.31 -36.53 -29.16
CA ASN A 641 -12.84 -37.55 -30.10
C ASN A 641 -12.22 -38.76 -29.36
N PRO A 642 -12.07 -39.92 -30.02
CA PRO A 642 -11.54 -41.12 -29.35
C PRO A 642 -10.10 -40.97 -28.80
N GLN A 643 -9.29 -40.08 -29.37
CA GLN A 643 -7.93 -39.82 -28.87
C GLN A 643 -7.97 -39.01 -27.57
N GLU A 644 -8.89 -38.04 -27.47
CA GLU A 644 -9.13 -37.25 -26.26
C GLU A 644 -9.71 -38.10 -25.13
N GLU A 645 -10.63 -39.02 -25.43
CA GLU A 645 -11.19 -39.95 -24.44
C GLU A 645 -10.15 -40.99 -23.94
N ALA A 646 -9.06 -41.19 -24.67
CA ALA A 646 -7.95 -42.05 -24.26
C ALA A 646 -6.96 -41.36 -23.31
N GLN A 647 -7.02 -40.04 -23.16
CA GLN A 647 -6.12 -39.26 -22.31
C GLN A 647 -6.55 -39.27 -20.84
N SER A 648 -5.68 -38.78 -19.95
CA SER A 648 -6.07 -38.49 -18.57
C SER A 648 -6.95 -37.24 -18.50
N VAL A 649 -7.78 -37.14 -17.47
CA VAL A 649 -8.62 -35.96 -17.20
C VAL A 649 -7.79 -34.67 -17.15
N GLY A 650 -6.61 -34.71 -16.53
CA GLY A 650 -5.70 -33.57 -16.43
C GLY A 650 -5.18 -33.12 -17.79
N GLN A 651 -4.76 -34.07 -18.64
CA GLN A 651 -4.30 -33.78 -20.00
C GLN A 651 -5.44 -33.24 -20.87
N LEU A 652 -6.62 -33.84 -20.79
CA LEU A 652 -7.80 -33.38 -21.52
C LEU A 652 -8.17 -31.95 -21.15
N ARG A 653 -8.11 -31.62 -19.85
CA ARG A 653 -8.30 -30.26 -19.35
C ARG A 653 -7.27 -29.30 -19.93
N ASP A 654 -5.99 -29.66 -19.91
CA ASP A 654 -4.90 -28.80 -20.37
C ASP A 654 -4.98 -28.53 -21.89
N VAL A 655 -5.36 -29.55 -22.67
CA VAL A 655 -5.58 -29.43 -24.13
C VAL A 655 -6.83 -28.60 -24.44
N SER A 656 -7.89 -28.75 -23.64
CA SER A 656 -9.15 -28.02 -23.83
C SER A 656 -9.07 -26.55 -23.39
N ASN A 657 -8.21 -26.19 -22.44
CA ASN A 657 -8.13 -24.84 -21.88
C ASN A 657 -6.95 -24.03 -22.44
N LYS A 658 -7.14 -23.41 -23.62
CA LYS A 658 -6.24 -22.35 -24.11
C LYS A 658 -6.24 -21.05 -23.27
N ALA A 659 -7.07 -20.98 -22.22
CA ALA A 659 -7.35 -19.76 -21.45
C ALA A 659 -7.17 -19.90 -19.93
N HIS A 660 -6.41 -20.91 -19.45
CA HIS A 660 -6.07 -21.10 -18.02
C HIS A 660 -7.25 -21.11 -17.02
N ASN A 661 -8.42 -21.63 -17.39
CA ASN A 661 -9.47 -21.92 -16.41
C ASN A 661 -9.14 -23.20 -15.60
N ALA A 662 -9.36 -23.17 -14.29
CA ALA A 662 -9.04 -24.28 -13.39
C ALA A 662 -9.98 -25.51 -13.54
N GLU A 663 -11.09 -25.36 -14.26
CA GLU A 663 -12.21 -26.30 -14.35
C GLU A 663 -12.45 -26.78 -15.79
N LEU A 664 -12.80 -28.05 -15.95
CA LEU A 664 -13.25 -28.63 -17.23
C LEU A 664 -14.79 -28.67 -17.25
N LYS A 665 -15.41 -28.06 -18.27
CA LYS A 665 -16.86 -27.99 -18.43
C LYS A 665 -17.29 -28.86 -19.60
N LEU A 666 -18.24 -29.76 -19.37
CA LEU A 666 -18.72 -30.73 -20.36
C LEU A 666 -20.26 -30.74 -20.41
N PHE A 667 -20.80 -30.98 -21.60
CA PHE A 667 -22.20 -31.35 -21.78
C PHE A 667 -22.31 -32.85 -22.05
N LEU A 668 -23.17 -33.55 -21.31
CA LEU A 668 -23.43 -34.98 -21.50
C LEU A 668 -24.68 -35.14 -22.37
N GLU A 669 -24.47 -35.57 -23.61
CA GLU A 669 -25.52 -35.96 -24.54
C GLU A 669 -25.99 -37.39 -24.22
N VAL A 670 -27.30 -37.52 -23.98
CA VAL A 670 -27.98 -38.79 -23.70
C VAL A 670 -29.20 -38.85 -24.61
N GLU A 671 -29.34 -39.95 -25.35
CA GLU A 671 -30.51 -40.19 -26.20
C GLU A 671 -31.48 -41.12 -25.47
N LEU A 672 -32.77 -40.79 -25.44
CA LEU A 672 -33.79 -41.58 -24.75
C LEU A 672 -34.77 -42.19 -25.75
N GLY A 673 -35.04 -43.49 -25.58
CA GLY A 673 -36.07 -44.21 -26.34
C GLY A 673 -37.50 -43.80 -25.94
N LEU A 674 -38.49 -44.31 -26.67
CA LEU A 674 -39.92 -44.11 -26.37
C LEU A 674 -40.33 -44.66 -24.99
N ASP A 675 -39.55 -45.57 -24.46
CA ASP A 675 -39.67 -46.18 -23.14
C ASP A 675 -38.82 -45.49 -22.07
N LEU A 676 -38.23 -44.33 -22.39
CA LEU A 676 -37.35 -43.52 -21.54
C LEU A 676 -36.04 -44.23 -21.14
N HIS A 677 -35.63 -45.29 -21.84
CA HIS A 677 -34.33 -45.93 -21.63
C HIS A 677 -33.24 -45.29 -22.51
N PRO A 678 -31.99 -45.17 -22.01
CA PRO A 678 -30.88 -44.64 -22.80
C PRO A 678 -30.56 -45.50 -24.03
N LEU A 679 -30.38 -44.82 -25.17
CA LEU A 679 -29.96 -45.40 -26.45
C LEU A 679 -28.56 -44.91 -26.82
N SER A 680 -27.89 -45.64 -27.71
CA SER A 680 -26.62 -45.19 -28.27
C SER A 680 -26.83 -43.90 -29.07
N PRO A 681 -26.09 -42.82 -28.75
CA PRO A 681 -26.20 -41.57 -29.47
C PRO A 681 -25.94 -41.77 -30.97
N PRO A 682 -26.76 -41.19 -31.87
CA PRO A 682 -26.62 -41.37 -33.31
C PRO A 682 -25.29 -40.81 -33.82
N ASP A 683 -24.66 -41.43 -34.82
CA ASP A 683 -23.39 -40.94 -35.37
C ASP A 683 -23.55 -39.53 -35.94
N LYS A 684 -22.75 -38.57 -35.45
CA LYS A 684 -22.73 -37.20 -35.95
C LYS A 684 -21.88 -37.14 -37.21
N THR A 685 -22.51 -36.84 -38.36
CA THR A 685 -21.78 -36.55 -39.59
C THR A 685 -21.28 -35.10 -39.58
N LYS A 686 -20.33 -34.76 -40.47
CA LYS A 686 -19.84 -33.37 -40.62
C LYS A 686 -20.91 -32.39 -41.12
N GLU A 687 -22.01 -32.92 -41.65
CA GLU A 687 -23.15 -32.13 -42.11
C GLU A 687 -24.19 -31.90 -41.02
N ASP A 688 -24.10 -32.61 -39.89
CA ASP A 688 -25.01 -32.44 -38.76
C ASP A 688 -24.50 -31.34 -37.83
N ILE A 689 -25.41 -30.49 -37.37
CA ILE A 689 -25.19 -29.53 -36.30
C ILE A 689 -26.21 -29.77 -35.19
N LEU A 690 -25.79 -29.64 -33.94
CA LEU A 690 -26.65 -29.75 -32.76
C LEU A 690 -27.17 -28.37 -32.36
N LEU A 691 -28.49 -28.18 -32.42
CA LEU A 691 -29.17 -26.95 -32.01
C LEU A 691 -29.99 -27.17 -30.74
N PHE A 692 -30.07 -26.14 -29.91
CA PHE A 692 -30.84 -26.10 -28.67
C PHE A 692 -32.03 -25.16 -28.82
N PHE A 693 -33.14 -25.47 -28.15
CA PHE A 693 -34.39 -24.75 -28.37
C PHE A 693 -34.99 -24.24 -27.06
N LYS A 694 -35.40 -22.97 -27.07
CA LYS A 694 -36.12 -22.32 -25.98
C LYS A 694 -37.48 -21.82 -26.50
N LEU A 695 -38.54 -22.04 -25.73
CA LEU A 695 -39.88 -21.55 -26.05
C LEU A 695 -40.23 -20.36 -25.15
N TYR A 696 -40.62 -19.25 -25.76
CA TYR A 696 -41.16 -18.08 -25.07
C TYR A 696 -42.69 -18.06 -25.15
N ASP A 697 -43.33 -17.82 -24.01
CA ASP A 697 -44.78 -17.64 -23.88
C ASP A 697 -45.07 -16.17 -23.46
N PRO A 698 -45.46 -15.29 -24.40
CA PRO A 698 -45.75 -13.88 -24.11
C PRO A 698 -46.88 -13.68 -23.09
N GLU A 699 -47.84 -14.62 -22.99
CA GLU A 699 -48.95 -14.51 -22.04
C GLU A 699 -48.50 -14.73 -20.59
N LYS A 700 -47.46 -15.55 -20.40
CA LYS A 700 -46.92 -15.91 -19.09
C LYS A 700 -45.63 -15.19 -18.75
N GLU A 701 -45.08 -14.42 -19.69
CA GLU A 701 -43.74 -13.82 -19.62
C GLU A 701 -42.67 -14.86 -19.21
N GLN A 702 -42.79 -16.07 -19.77
CA GLN A 702 -41.96 -17.21 -19.38
C GLN A 702 -41.19 -17.78 -20.57
N LEU A 703 -39.88 -17.90 -20.41
CA LEU A 703 -38.99 -18.62 -21.32
C LEU A 703 -38.65 -19.99 -20.71
N ARG A 704 -38.72 -21.08 -21.48
CA ARG A 704 -38.38 -22.43 -21.00
C ARG A 704 -37.56 -23.21 -22.02
N TYR A 705 -36.69 -24.09 -21.56
CA TYR A 705 -36.04 -25.07 -22.43
C TYR A 705 -37.04 -26.11 -22.93
N VAL A 706 -36.92 -26.51 -24.19
CA VAL A 706 -37.82 -27.51 -24.80
C VAL A 706 -37.09 -28.65 -25.52
N GLY A 707 -35.76 -28.61 -25.57
CA GLY A 707 -34.93 -29.72 -26.04
C GLY A 707 -33.87 -29.31 -27.04
N ARG A 708 -33.25 -30.32 -27.64
CA ARG A 708 -32.18 -30.22 -28.65
C ARG A 708 -32.52 -31.08 -29.86
N LEU A 709 -32.02 -30.72 -31.05
CA LEU A 709 -32.16 -31.51 -32.27
C LEU A 709 -30.89 -31.45 -33.11
N PHE A 710 -30.55 -32.58 -33.74
CA PHE A 710 -29.61 -32.59 -34.85
C PHE A 710 -30.32 -32.18 -36.14
N VAL A 711 -29.73 -31.23 -36.85
CA VAL A 711 -30.22 -30.79 -38.16
C VAL A 711 -29.09 -30.82 -39.18
N LYS A 712 -29.44 -30.93 -40.47
CA LYS A 712 -28.47 -30.80 -41.56
C LYS A 712 -28.11 -29.33 -41.71
N ALA A 713 -26.83 -28.99 -41.70
CA ALA A 713 -26.33 -27.62 -41.86
C ALA A 713 -26.81 -26.96 -43.17
N LEU A 714 -27.03 -27.75 -44.23
CA LEU A 714 -27.58 -27.29 -45.51
C LEU A 714 -29.12 -27.38 -45.60
N GLY A 715 -29.78 -27.94 -44.58
CA GLY A 715 -31.24 -27.98 -44.46
C GLY A 715 -31.80 -26.61 -44.05
N LYS A 716 -33.13 -26.49 -44.05
CA LYS A 716 -33.83 -25.22 -43.77
C LYS A 716 -34.62 -25.29 -42.47
N PRO A 717 -34.78 -24.19 -41.70
CA PRO A 717 -35.64 -24.16 -40.52
C PRO A 717 -37.10 -24.54 -40.82
N SER A 718 -37.59 -24.26 -42.03
CA SER A 718 -38.92 -24.69 -42.50
C SER A 718 -39.14 -26.21 -42.45
N GLU A 719 -38.07 -27.02 -42.55
CA GLU A 719 -38.14 -28.49 -42.54
C GLU A 719 -38.37 -29.07 -41.13
N ILE A 720 -38.09 -28.31 -40.08
CA ILE A 720 -38.19 -28.76 -38.68
C ILE A 720 -39.39 -28.17 -37.93
N LEU A 721 -40.19 -27.29 -38.55
CA LEU A 721 -41.28 -26.58 -37.86
C LEU A 721 -42.30 -27.52 -37.23
N THR A 722 -42.67 -28.61 -37.90
CA THR A 722 -43.57 -29.62 -37.35
C THR A 722 -43.00 -30.24 -36.07
N LYS A 723 -41.69 -30.50 -36.05
CA LYS A 723 -41.00 -31.03 -34.87
C LYS A 723 -40.94 -30.00 -33.73
N LEU A 724 -40.70 -28.74 -34.03
CA LEU A 724 -40.71 -27.66 -33.02
C LEU A 724 -42.09 -27.45 -32.41
N ASN A 725 -43.14 -27.58 -33.23
CA ASN A 725 -44.53 -27.56 -32.76
C ASN A 725 -44.81 -28.77 -31.83
N GLU A 726 -44.34 -29.97 -32.17
CA GLU A 726 -44.43 -31.13 -31.27
C GLU A 726 -43.73 -30.87 -29.92
N LEU A 727 -42.49 -30.36 -29.94
CA LEU A 727 -41.73 -30.04 -28.72
C LEU A 727 -42.41 -28.94 -27.87
N ALA A 728 -43.07 -27.99 -28.51
CA ALA A 728 -43.81 -26.94 -27.83
C ALA A 728 -45.17 -27.42 -27.27
N GLY A 729 -45.68 -28.57 -27.72
CA GLY A 729 -47.05 -29.03 -27.45
C GLY A 729 -48.11 -28.26 -28.26
N TYR A 730 -47.74 -27.72 -29.42
CA TYR A 730 -48.62 -26.98 -30.33
C TYR A 730 -49.24 -27.89 -31.40
N SER A 731 -50.21 -27.36 -32.14
CA SER A 731 -50.73 -28.06 -33.31
C SER A 731 -49.65 -28.16 -34.40
N PRO A 732 -49.60 -29.25 -35.20
CA PRO A 732 -48.53 -29.46 -36.19
C PRO A 732 -48.36 -28.31 -37.20
N ASN A 733 -49.45 -27.58 -37.48
CA ASN A 733 -49.51 -26.48 -38.45
C ASN A 733 -49.55 -25.09 -37.77
N GLN A 734 -49.26 -25.02 -36.47
CA GLN A 734 -49.18 -23.74 -35.76
C GLN A 734 -48.08 -22.87 -36.37
N GLU A 735 -48.42 -21.62 -36.65
CA GLU A 735 -47.44 -20.64 -37.10
C GLU A 735 -46.59 -20.15 -35.90
N ILE A 736 -45.27 -20.24 -36.06
CA ILE A 736 -44.26 -19.89 -35.06
C ILE A 736 -43.18 -19.00 -35.67
N GLU A 737 -42.58 -18.13 -34.87
CA GLU A 737 -41.43 -17.30 -35.23
C GLU A 737 -40.17 -17.84 -34.57
N LEU A 738 -39.02 -17.70 -35.24
CA LEU A 738 -37.74 -18.23 -34.81
C LEU A 738 -36.76 -17.08 -34.64
N TYR A 739 -36.02 -17.09 -33.54
CA TYR A 739 -35.00 -16.11 -33.21
C TYR A 739 -33.72 -16.83 -32.78
N GLU A 740 -32.57 -16.36 -33.24
CA GLU A 740 -31.26 -16.84 -32.82
C GLU A 740 -30.80 -16.07 -31.59
N GLU A 741 -30.47 -16.79 -30.51
CA GLU A 741 -29.87 -16.23 -29.32
C GLU A 741 -28.33 -16.21 -29.43
N ILE A 742 -27.79 -15.09 -29.91
CA ILE A 742 -26.38 -14.92 -30.27
C ILE A 742 -25.53 -14.52 -29.06
N LYS A 743 -25.95 -13.48 -28.33
CA LYS A 743 -25.14 -12.84 -27.26
C LYS A 743 -26.02 -12.09 -26.24
N PHE A 744 -25.54 -11.96 -25.00
CA PHE A 744 -26.23 -11.23 -23.91
C PHE A 744 -25.41 -10.12 -23.30
N GLU A 745 -24.10 -10.37 -23.13
CA GLU A 745 -23.17 -9.42 -22.54
C GLU A 745 -22.10 -9.01 -23.56
N PRO A 746 -21.87 -7.71 -23.81
CA PRO A 746 -22.43 -6.55 -23.11
C PRO A 746 -23.71 -6.01 -23.76
N SER A 747 -24.36 -6.75 -24.65
CA SER A 747 -25.69 -6.41 -25.19
C SER A 747 -26.46 -7.65 -25.62
N VAL A 748 -27.80 -7.60 -25.48
CA VAL A 748 -28.68 -8.64 -26.01
C VAL A 748 -28.66 -8.55 -27.53
N MET A 749 -28.24 -9.63 -28.18
CA MET A 749 -28.33 -9.85 -29.63
C MET A 749 -29.19 -11.10 -29.83
N CYS A 750 -30.42 -10.86 -30.26
CA CYS A 750 -31.42 -11.88 -30.57
C CYS A 750 -32.02 -11.54 -31.93
N GLU A 751 -31.68 -12.29 -32.97
CA GLU A 751 -32.01 -11.94 -34.36
C GLU A 751 -33.07 -12.87 -34.96
N HIS A 752 -33.96 -12.35 -35.80
CA HIS A 752 -34.99 -13.15 -36.45
C HIS A 752 -34.38 -14.08 -37.51
N ILE A 753 -34.76 -15.37 -37.50
CA ILE A 753 -34.26 -16.38 -38.44
C ILE A 753 -35.20 -16.48 -39.64
N ASP A 754 -34.68 -16.29 -40.86
CA ASP A 754 -35.41 -16.58 -42.08
C ASP A 754 -35.57 -18.10 -42.28
N LYS A 755 -36.82 -18.57 -42.28
CA LYS A 755 -37.21 -19.98 -42.41
C LYS A 755 -36.82 -20.60 -43.76
N ASN A 756 -36.51 -19.78 -44.76
CA ASN A 756 -36.20 -20.21 -46.14
C ASN A 756 -34.71 -20.34 -46.43
N LEU A 757 -33.87 -19.72 -45.59
CA LEU A 757 -32.41 -19.85 -45.67
C LEU A 757 -31.96 -21.18 -45.06
N THR A 758 -30.78 -21.64 -45.44
CA THR A 758 -30.18 -22.83 -44.80
C THR A 758 -29.60 -22.45 -43.44
N PHE A 759 -29.54 -23.38 -42.50
CA PHE A 759 -28.96 -23.13 -41.17
C PHE A 759 -27.53 -22.55 -41.28
N ARG A 760 -26.69 -23.09 -42.16
CA ARG A 760 -25.34 -22.57 -42.43
C ARG A 760 -25.35 -21.18 -43.04
N SER A 761 -26.29 -20.87 -43.92
CA SER A 761 -26.42 -19.50 -44.48
C SER A 761 -26.79 -18.48 -43.41
N SER A 762 -27.54 -18.91 -42.38
CA SER A 762 -27.84 -18.13 -41.18
C SER A 762 -26.71 -18.18 -40.13
N GLN A 763 -25.52 -18.71 -40.46
CA GLN A 763 -24.37 -18.82 -39.56
C GLN A 763 -24.59 -19.69 -38.32
N LEU A 764 -25.59 -20.57 -38.33
CA LEU A 764 -25.86 -21.48 -37.22
C LEU A 764 -24.90 -22.67 -37.20
N GLU A 765 -24.35 -22.95 -36.02
CA GLU A 765 -23.35 -23.97 -35.71
C GLU A 765 -23.75 -24.83 -34.50
N ASP A 766 -22.92 -25.81 -34.17
CA ASP A 766 -23.07 -26.66 -32.98
C ASP A 766 -23.13 -25.82 -31.69
N GLY A 767 -24.20 -26.00 -30.91
CA GLY A 767 -24.43 -25.30 -29.64
C GLY A 767 -25.22 -23.99 -29.74
N ASP A 768 -25.71 -23.64 -30.92
CA ASP A 768 -26.56 -22.46 -31.08
C ASP A 768 -27.96 -22.69 -30.52
N ILE A 769 -28.55 -21.59 -30.05
CA ILE A 769 -29.84 -21.58 -29.37
C ILE A 769 -30.83 -20.86 -30.27
N ILE A 770 -31.91 -21.55 -30.59
CA ILE A 770 -33.08 -20.97 -31.26
C ILE A 770 -34.18 -20.77 -30.23
N CYS A 771 -34.53 -19.52 -29.99
CA CYS A 771 -35.71 -19.15 -29.26
C CYS A 771 -36.90 -19.08 -30.22
N TYR A 772 -38.06 -19.57 -29.82
CA TYR A 772 -39.26 -19.50 -30.66
C TYR A 772 -40.53 -19.23 -29.86
N GLN A 773 -41.52 -18.67 -30.54
CA GLN A 773 -42.82 -18.31 -29.97
C GLN A 773 -43.92 -18.47 -31.03
N LYS A 774 -45.19 -18.41 -30.61
CA LYS A 774 -46.31 -18.30 -31.55
C LYS A 774 -46.24 -16.96 -32.30
N SER A 775 -46.56 -16.97 -33.58
CA SER A 775 -46.71 -15.73 -34.35
C SER A 775 -47.83 -14.86 -33.75
N PRO A 776 -47.60 -13.55 -33.55
CA PRO A 776 -48.58 -12.65 -32.98
C PRO A 776 -49.79 -12.50 -33.92
N VAL A 777 -51.00 -12.40 -33.36
CA VAL A 777 -52.21 -12.13 -34.13
C VAL A 777 -52.29 -10.62 -34.36
N VAL A 778 -52.43 -10.20 -35.62
CA VAL A 778 -52.32 -8.80 -36.13
C VAL A 778 -53.22 -7.76 -35.41
N GLU A 779 -54.21 -8.19 -34.61
CA GLU A 779 -55.10 -7.31 -33.84
C GLU A 779 -54.65 -7.09 -32.37
N SER A 780 -53.48 -7.58 -31.94
CA SER A 780 -53.09 -7.69 -30.51
C SER A 780 -51.78 -7.04 -30.07
N ASP A 781 -51.12 -6.22 -30.90
CA ASP A 781 -49.79 -5.64 -30.58
C ASP A 781 -49.73 -4.83 -29.26
N ASP A 782 -50.87 -4.35 -28.75
CA ASP A 782 -50.97 -3.65 -27.46
C ASP A 782 -51.33 -4.56 -26.26
N GLN A 783 -51.47 -5.88 -26.45
CA GLN A 783 -52.02 -6.79 -25.43
C GLN A 783 -50.95 -7.34 -24.47
N PHE A 784 -49.68 -7.42 -24.89
CA PHE A 784 -48.58 -8.02 -24.11
C PHE A 784 -47.50 -7.00 -23.77
N ARG A 785 -46.98 -7.07 -22.54
CA ARG A 785 -45.92 -6.16 -22.07
C ARG A 785 -44.60 -6.35 -22.82
N TYR A 786 -44.28 -7.59 -23.18
CA TYR A 786 -43.12 -7.98 -23.97
C TYR A 786 -43.58 -8.93 -25.10
N PRO A 787 -43.90 -8.40 -26.28
CA PRO A 787 -44.59 -9.17 -27.34
C PRO A 787 -43.69 -10.20 -28.02
N ASP A 788 -42.37 -10.01 -28.00
CA ASP A 788 -41.39 -10.86 -28.66
C ASP A 788 -40.20 -11.26 -27.77
N VAL A 789 -39.47 -12.32 -28.18
CA VAL A 789 -38.29 -12.83 -27.47
C VAL A 789 -37.23 -11.74 -27.27
N PRO A 790 -36.81 -10.98 -28.30
CA PRO A 790 -35.83 -9.90 -28.11
C PRO A 790 -36.21 -8.91 -27.02
N SER A 791 -37.47 -8.44 -27.02
CA SER A 791 -38.01 -7.48 -26.04
C SER A 791 -37.99 -8.05 -24.62
N PHE A 792 -38.35 -9.33 -24.47
CA PHE A 792 -38.31 -10.01 -23.17
C PHE A 792 -36.88 -10.16 -22.64
N LEU A 793 -35.94 -10.61 -23.47
CA LEU A 793 -34.54 -10.76 -23.08
C LEU A 793 -33.88 -9.42 -22.74
N GLU A 794 -34.23 -8.35 -23.46
CA GLU A 794 -33.78 -6.98 -23.15
C GLU A 794 -34.32 -6.52 -21.78
N TYR A 795 -35.59 -6.80 -21.47
CA TYR A 795 -36.15 -6.52 -20.15
C TYR A 795 -35.40 -7.27 -19.04
N VAL A 796 -35.23 -8.59 -19.18
CA VAL A 796 -34.57 -9.41 -18.17
C VAL A 796 -33.15 -8.91 -17.89
N ARG A 797 -32.42 -8.52 -18.94
CA ARG A 797 -31.07 -7.95 -18.80
C ARG A 797 -31.05 -6.63 -18.05
N ASN A 798 -31.96 -5.72 -18.41
CA ASN A 798 -31.92 -4.36 -17.90
C ASN A 798 -32.59 -4.21 -16.53
N ARG A 799 -33.22 -5.27 -16.02
CA ARG A 799 -33.87 -5.31 -14.71
C ARG A 799 -32.83 -5.25 -13.58
N GLN A 800 -32.88 -4.20 -12.77
CA GLN A 800 -32.09 -4.03 -11.56
C GLN A 800 -33.01 -3.83 -10.35
N VAL A 801 -32.81 -4.62 -9.29
CA VAL A 801 -33.42 -4.35 -7.98
C VAL A 801 -32.53 -3.33 -7.26
N VAL A 802 -33.11 -2.22 -6.82
CA VAL A 802 -32.41 -1.14 -6.11
C VAL A 802 -32.98 -1.00 -4.71
N HIS A 803 -32.10 -1.06 -3.72
CA HIS A 803 -32.40 -0.92 -2.30
C HIS A 803 -32.32 0.55 -1.89
N PHE A 804 -33.43 1.08 -1.36
CA PHE A 804 -33.52 2.45 -0.89
C PHE A 804 -33.38 2.52 0.63
N ARG A 805 -32.54 3.44 1.11
CA ARG A 805 -32.32 3.72 2.53
C ARG A 805 -32.57 5.19 2.84
N SER A 806 -33.24 5.50 3.95
CA SER A 806 -33.34 6.88 4.42
C SER A 806 -31.96 7.42 4.83
N LEU A 807 -31.63 8.65 4.42
CA LEU A 807 -30.38 9.30 4.80
C LEU A 807 -30.24 9.50 6.32
N GLU A 808 -31.36 9.61 7.04
CA GLU A 808 -31.39 9.69 8.50
C GLU A 808 -30.99 8.37 9.17
N LYS A 809 -31.22 7.24 8.50
CA LYS A 809 -30.97 5.88 8.99
C LYS A 809 -30.21 5.04 7.95
N PRO A 810 -28.93 5.38 7.65
CA PRO A 810 -28.21 4.80 6.52
C PRO A 810 -27.86 3.30 6.64
N LYS A 811 -28.07 2.70 7.82
CA LYS A 811 -27.80 1.29 8.11
C LYS A 811 -29.02 0.38 7.99
N GLU A 812 -30.22 0.96 7.97
CA GLU A 812 -31.48 0.22 7.88
C GLU A 812 -31.97 0.24 6.43
N GLU A 813 -32.36 -0.92 5.91
CA GLU A 813 -33.06 -0.99 4.64
C GLU A 813 -34.52 -0.59 4.84
N ASP A 814 -35.01 0.29 3.96
CA ASP A 814 -36.40 0.77 4.04
C ASP A 814 -37.28 -0.06 3.08
N PHE A 815 -36.96 -0.01 1.79
CA PHE A 815 -37.67 -0.76 0.74
C PHE A 815 -36.78 -0.98 -0.50
N CYS A 816 -37.21 -1.87 -1.39
CA CYS A 816 -36.58 -2.10 -2.69
C CYS A 816 -37.55 -1.82 -3.85
N LEU A 817 -37.03 -1.31 -4.96
CA LEU A 817 -37.79 -1.12 -6.20
C LEU A 817 -37.09 -1.79 -7.38
N GLU A 818 -37.90 -2.36 -8.28
CA GLU A 818 -37.42 -2.86 -9.56
C GLU A 818 -37.35 -1.71 -10.58
N LEU A 819 -36.16 -1.45 -11.11
CA LEU A 819 -35.86 -0.37 -12.03
C LEU A 819 -35.09 -0.88 -13.26
N ILE A 820 -35.09 -0.10 -14.34
CA ILE A 820 -34.44 -0.43 -15.63
C ILE A 820 -33.12 0.34 -15.74
N LEU A 821 -32.04 -0.38 -16.00
CA LEU A 821 -30.67 0.13 -16.13
C LEU A 821 -30.26 0.06 -17.61
N ILE A 822 -29.74 1.15 -18.20
CA ILE A 822 -28.78 0.97 -19.30
C ILE A 822 -27.59 1.92 -19.12
N GLY A 823 -26.42 1.32 -18.97
CA GLY A 823 -25.12 1.88 -19.31
C GLY A 823 -24.41 0.88 -20.23
N GLY A 824 -24.32 1.20 -21.52
CA GLY A 824 -23.69 0.34 -22.52
C GLY A 824 -23.77 0.98 -23.91
N PHE A 825 -22.60 1.27 -24.48
CA PHE A 825 -22.41 2.04 -25.71
C PHE A 825 -23.00 1.29 -26.93
N LEU A 826 -23.80 2.00 -27.75
CA LEU A 826 -24.42 1.62 -29.04
C LEU A 826 -25.67 0.69 -28.99
N VAL A 827 -26.85 1.22 -29.36
CA VAL A 827 -27.60 0.96 -30.62
C VAL A 827 -29.07 1.47 -30.53
N LEU A 828 -29.47 2.22 -31.56
CA LEU A 828 -30.78 2.58 -32.16
C LEU A 828 -32.08 2.80 -31.33
N PRO A 829 -32.96 3.74 -31.79
CA PRO A 829 -34.13 4.18 -31.06
C PRO A 829 -35.31 3.24 -31.32
N SER A 830 -35.54 2.25 -30.46
CA SER A 830 -36.82 1.54 -30.43
C SER A 830 -37.17 1.17 -28.99
N ARG A 831 -37.93 2.06 -28.35
CA ARG A 831 -38.89 1.82 -27.26
C ARG A 831 -38.46 1.10 -25.95
N SER A 832 -37.19 1.08 -25.53
CA SER A 832 -36.86 0.88 -24.11
C SER A 832 -36.67 2.24 -23.39
N LYS A 833 -37.62 2.63 -22.53
CA LYS A 833 -37.54 3.88 -21.76
C LYS A 833 -36.53 3.73 -20.62
N LEU A 834 -35.35 4.33 -20.77
CA LEU A 834 -34.33 4.47 -19.72
C LEU A 834 -34.93 5.19 -18.51
N HIS A 835 -34.67 4.71 -17.29
CA HIS A 835 -35.03 5.47 -16.09
C HIS A 835 -34.02 6.60 -15.86
N THR A 836 -34.49 7.82 -16.09
CA THR A 836 -33.79 9.06 -15.74
C THR A 836 -33.89 9.31 -14.23
N TYR A 837 -33.18 10.35 -13.74
CA TYR A 837 -33.37 10.85 -12.38
C TYR A 837 -34.85 11.07 -12.06
N ASP A 838 -35.60 11.71 -12.97
CA ASP A 838 -37.01 12.01 -12.76
C ASP A 838 -37.86 10.73 -12.66
N ASP A 839 -37.60 9.70 -13.47
CA ASP A 839 -38.32 8.42 -13.44
C ASP A 839 -38.06 7.60 -12.17
N VAL A 840 -36.84 7.65 -11.64
CA VAL A 840 -36.48 6.99 -10.37
C VAL A 840 -37.21 7.69 -9.23
N VAL A 841 -37.17 9.02 -9.22
CA VAL A 841 -37.71 9.81 -8.14
C VAL A 841 -39.23 9.79 -8.13
N GLU A 842 -39.90 9.74 -9.29
CA GLU A 842 -41.35 9.57 -9.39
C GLU A 842 -41.80 8.24 -8.77
N ARG A 843 -41.05 7.15 -8.99
CA ARG A 843 -41.36 5.85 -8.39
C ARG A 843 -41.14 5.85 -6.88
N VAL A 844 -40.06 6.47 -6.42
CA VAL A 844 -39.79 6.65 -4.99
C VAL A 844 -40.90 7.48 -4.35
N ALA A 845 -41.32 8.59 -4.98
CA ALA A 845 -42.41 9.43 -4.50
C ALA A 845 -43.74 8.66 -4.40
N ARG A 846 -44.06 7.87 -5.43
CA ARG A 846 -45.27 7.02 -5.44
C ARG A 846 -45.24 5.97 -4.33
N HIS A 847 -44.06 5.39 -4.04
CA HIS A 847 -43.90 4.44 -2.94
C HIS A 847 -44.04 5.12 -1.57
N LEU A 848 -43.49 6.32 -1.42
CA LEU A 848 -43.53 7.11 -0.18
C LEU A 848 -44.84 7.88 0.04
N GLY A 849 -45.76 7.89 -0.94
CA GLY A 849 -47.00 8.67 -0.88
C GLY A 849 -46.79 10.19 -0.94
N LEU A 850 -45.74 10.64 -1.64
CA LEU A 850 -45.42 12.07 -1.81
C LEU A 850 -46.05 12.62 -3.10
N ASP A 851 -46.74 13.75 -3.00
CA ASP A 851 -47.41 14.40 -4.15
C ASP A 851 -46.42 15.06 -5.13
N ASP A 852 -45.25 15.49 -4.64
CA ASP A 852 -44.24 16.21 -5.42
C ASP A 852 -42.91 15.45 -5.43
N PRO A 853 -42.59 14.71 -6.51
CA PRO A 853 -41.34 13.98 -6.65
C PRO A 853 -40.10 14.87 -6.58
N SER A 854 -40.20 16.15 -6.97
CA SER A 854 -39.05 17.05 -7.03
C SER A 854 -38.45 17.36 -5.65
N LYS A 855 -39.17 17.03 -4.56
CA LYS A 855 -38.69 17.16 -3.18
C LYS A 855 -37.80 16.02 -2.72
N ILE A 856 -37.63 14.96 -3.49
CA ILE A 856 -36.71 13.88 -3.12
C ILE A 856 -35.32 14.17 -3.66
N ARG A 857 -34.32 14.06 -2.78
CA ARG A 857 -32.91 14.11 -3.15
C ARG A 857 -32.27 12.74 -2.94
N LEU A 858 -31.59 12.25 -3.97
CA LEU A 858 -30.90 10.96 -3.95
C LEU A 858 -29.41 11.14 -3.64
N THR A 859 -28.81 10.17 -2.97
CA THR A 859 -27.37 10.10 -2.68
C THR A 859 -26.85 8.70 -3.00
N SER A 860 -25.78 8.60 -3.79
CA SER A 860 -25.16 7.31 -4.13
C SER A 860 -24.48 6.66 -2.93
N HIS A 861 -24.36 5.34 -2.96
CA HIS A 861 -23.58 4.58 -1.99
C HIS A 861 -22.06 4.64 -2.25
N ASN A 862 -21.28 4.65 -1.17
CA ASN A 862 -19.83 4.47 -1.20
C ASN A 862 -19.50 3.03 -0.79
N CYS A 863 -19.13 2.22 -1.78
CA CYS A 863 -18.78 0.80 -1.62
C CYS A 863 -17.60 0.54 -0.65
N TYR A 864 -16.68 1.50 -0.47
CA TYR A 864 -15.53 1.35 0.42
C TYR A 864 -15.87 1.62 1.88
N SER A 865 -16.61 2.71 2.14
CA SER A 865 -16.97 3.09 3.51
C SER A 865 -18.28 2.47 3.99
N GLN A 866 -19.04 1.84 3.08
CA GLN A 866 -20.39 1.31 3.35
C GLN A 866 -21.34 2.39 3.92
N GLN A 867 -21.23 3.61 3.41
CA GLN A 867 -21.97 4.81 3.85
C GLN A 867 -22.41 5.65 2.63
N PRO A 868 -23.39 6.57 2.77
CA PRO A 868 -23.72 7.52 1.70
C PRO A 868 -22.51 8.36 1.29
N LYS A 869 -22.38 8.68 0.00
CA LYS A 869 -21.36 9.61 -0.49
C LYS A 869 -21.53 10.98 0.19
N PRO A 870 -20.44 11.73 0.46
CA PRO A 870 -20.53 13.04 1.11
C PRO A 870 -21.33 14.09 0.31
N GLN A 871 -21.41 13.93 -1.01
CA GLN A 871 -22.15 14.83 -1.89
C GLN A 871 -23.38 14.11 -2.47
N PRO A 872 -24.59 14.66 -2.29
CA PRO A 872 -25.79 14.13 -2.90
C PRO A 872 -25.77 14.31 -4.41
N ILE A 873 -26.56 13.50 -5.12
CA ILE A 873 -26.74 13.59 -6.57
C ILE A 873 -27.42 14.93 -6.87
N LYS A 874 -26.83 15.72 -7.77
CA LYS A 874 -27.43 16.96 -8.24
C LYS A 874 -28.65 16.63 -9.11
N TYR A 875 -29.71 17.45 -9.05
CA TYR A 875 -30.84 17.39 -9.99
C TYR A 875 -30.32 17.36 -11.42
N ARG A 876 -30.63 16.27 -12.13
CA ARG A 876 -30.14 16.00 -13.50
C ARG A 876 -28.62 16.11 -13.67
N GLY A 877 -27.85 15.92 -12.57
CA GLY A 877 -26.39 15.88 -12.62
C GLY A 877 -25.84 14.56 -13.15
N VAL A 878 -26.70 13.55 -13.24
CA VAL A 878 -26.48 12.24 -13.86
C VAL A 878 -27.70 11.90 -14.70
N GLU A 879 -27.49 11.28 -15.86
CA GLU A 879 -28.54 11.08 -16.85
C GLU A 879 -29.38 9.84 -16.53
N HIS A 880 -28.74 8.74 -16.12
CA HIS A 880 -29.41 7.45 -15.98
C HIS A 880 -29.14 6.77 -14.64
N LEU A 881 -30.01 5.81 -14.28
CA LEU A 881 -29.86 5.01 -13.06
C LEU A 881 -28.47 4.35 -12.94
N ALA A 882 -27.88 3.89 -14.04
CA ALA A 882 -26.54 3.29 -14.04
C ALA A 882 -25.49 4.22 -13.42
N ASP A 883 -25.54 5.51 -13.75
CA ASP A 883 -24.61 6.52 -13.24
C ASP A 883 -24.81 6.80 -11.75
N MET A 884 -26.04 6.65 -11.26
CA MET A 884 -26.37 6.84 -9.84
C MET A 884 -25.78 5.72 -8.97
N LEU A 885 -25.63 4.53 -9.54
CA LEU A 885 -25.22 3.29 -8.89
C LEU A 885 -23.70 3.03 -8.93
N VAL A 886 -22.93 3.78 -9.74
CA VAL A 886 -21.48 3.55 -9.93
C VAL A 886 -20.61 4.39 -8.97
N HIS A 887 -19.55 3.76 -8.46
CA HIS A 887 -18.46 4.42 -7.71
C HIS A 887 -17.10 3.74 -8.00
N TYR A 888 -16.14 4.49 -8.55
CA TYR A 888 -14.79 4.00 -8.92
C TYR A 888 -14.80 2.60 -9.58
N ASN A 889 -15.62 2.45 -10.63
CA ASN A 889 -15.78 1.21 -11.41
C ASN A 889 -16.46 0.03 -10.69
N GLN A 890 -17.01 0.23 -9.49
CA GLN A 890 -17.91 -0.73 -8.84
C GLN A 890 -19.35 -0.24 -8.91
N THR A 891 -20.27 -1.14 -9.25
CA THR A 891 -21.72 -0.91 -9.20
C THR A 891 -22.25 -1.32 -7.82
N SER A 892 -23.12 -0.50 -7.24
CA SER A 892 -23.88 -0.80 -6.04
C SER A 892 -25.36 -0.78 -6.38
N ASP A 893 -26.16 -1.59 -5.72
CA ASP A 893 -27.61 -1.61 -5.79
C ASP A 893 -28.28 -0.69 -4.74
N ILE A 894 -27.51 0.12 -4.00
CA ILE A 894 -28.02 0.95 -2.90
C ILE A 894 -28.09 2.43 -3.31
N LEU A 895 -29.26 3.05 -3.07
CA LEU A 895 -29.44 4.50 -3.10
C LEU A 895 -29.99 5.01 -1.77
N TYR A 896 -29.49 6.16 -1.33
CA TYR A 896 -30.04 6.86 -0.18
C TYR A 896 -30.99 7.95 -0.65
N TYR A 897 -32.05 8.20 0.10
CA TYR A 897 -32.98 9.29 -0.19
C TYR A 897 -33.22 10.17 1.04
N GLU A 898 -33.58 11.42 0.78
CA GLU A 898 -34.12 12.35 1.77
C GLU A 898 -35.26 13.17 1.15
N VAL A 899 -36.18 13.63 1.99
CA VAL A 899 -37.32 14.47 1.59
C VAL A 899 -37.03 15.91 1.99
N LEU A 900 -37.03 16.80 1.01
CA LEU A 900 -36.72 18.23 1.16
C LEU A 900 -37.98 19.05 1.47
N ASP A 901 -37.76 20.20 2.09
CA ASP A 901 -38.79 21.21 2.35
C ASP A 901 -39.25 21.95 1.09
N ILE A 902 -38.36 22.12 0.10
CA ILE A 902 -38.61 22.73 -1.20
C ILE A 902 -38.11 21.84 -2.36
N PRO A 903 -38.65 22.00 -3.58
CA PRO A 903 -38.16 21.32 -4.78
C PRO A 903 -36.64 21.42 -4.97
N LEU A 904 -35.98 20.30 -5.26
CA LEU A 904 -34.54 20.25 -5.50
C LEU A 904 -34.05 21.20 -6.62
N PRO A 905 -34.76 21.39 -7.76
CA PRO A 905 -34.35 22.34 -8.78
C PRO A 905 -34.27 23.79 -8.26
N GLU A 906 -35.23 24.17 -7.42
CA GLU A 906 -35.26 25.48 -6.78
C GLU A 906 -34.12 25.61 -5.75
N LEU A 907 -33.92 24.58 -4.91
CA LEU A 907 -32.85 24.55 -3.92
C LEU A 907 -31.46 24.72 -4.56
N GLN A 908 -31.23 24.16 -5.75
CA GLN A 908 -29.95 24.29 -6.47
C GLN A 908 -29.67 25.68 -7.04
N GLY A 909 -30.71 26.45 -7.33
CA GLY A 909 -30.62 27.85 -7.73
C GLY A 909 -30.25 28.77 -6.57
N LEU A 910 -30.43 28.30 -5.33
CA LEU A 910 -30.16 29.03 -4.11
C LEU A 910 -28.79 28.66 -3.53
N LYS A 911 -28.18 29.63 -2.84
CA LYS A 911 -27.03 29.45 -1.98
C LYS A 911 -27.51 29.52 -0.54
N THR A 912 -27.17 28.51 0.25
CA THR A 912 -27.45 28.50 1.68
C THR A 912 -26.26 29.11 2.43
N LEU A 913 -26.51 30.18 3.17
CA LEU A 913 -25.56 30.86 4.04
C LEU A 913 -25.98 30.63 5.49
N LYS A 914 -25.04 30.22 6.34
CA LYS A 914 -25.24 30.21 7.80
C LYS A 914 -24.59 31.48 8.35
N VAL A 915 -25.40 32.37 8.91
CA VAL A 915 -24.96 33.67 9.43
C VAL A 915 -25.16 33.69 10.94
N ALA A 916 -24.09 34.00 11.68
CA ALA A 916 -24.18 34.26 13.12
C ALA A 916 -24.71 35.69 13.34
N PHE A 917 -25.82 35.82 14.05
CA PHE A 917 -26.43 37.10 14.39
C PHE A 917 -26.17 37.42 15.86
N HIS A 918 -25.64 38.62 16.11
CA HIS A 918 -25.33 39.13 17.43
C HIS A 918 -26.33 40.23 17.80
N HIS A 919 -27.03 40.05 18.91
CA HIS A 919 -28.01 41.02 19.37
C HIS A 919 -27.31 42.18 20.10
N ALA A 920 -27.79 43.41 19.95
CA ALA A 920 -27.15 44.59 20.55
C ALA A 920 -27.26 44.64 22.10
N THR A 921 -28.22 43.92 22.67
CA THR A 921 -28.55 43.96 24.12
C THR A 921 -28.63 42.59 24.79
N LYS A 922 -28.51 41.49 24.02
CA LYS A 922 -28.56 40.12 24.55
C LYS A 922 -27.27 39.42 24.17
N ASP A 923 -26.64 38.75 25.13
CA ASP A 923 -25.36 38.06 24.95
C ASP A 923 -25.53 36.67 24.29
N GLU A 924 -26.50 36.55 23.37
CA GLU A 924 -26.85 35.31 22.68
C GLU A 924 -26.55 35.44 21.18
N VAL A 925 -25.74 34.49 20.67
CA VAL A 925 -25.43 34.36 19.24
C VAL A 925 -26.32 33.30 18.62
N VAL A 926 -27.17 33.71 17.68
CA VAL A 926 -28.09 32.80 16.97
C VAL A 926 -27.60 32.58 15.54
N ILE A 927 -27.52 31.32 15.11
CA ILE A 927 -27.17 30.99 13.72
C ILE A 927 -28.45 30.92 12.89
N HIS A 928 -28.58 31.84 11.93
CA HIS A 928 -29.68 31.83 10.97
C HIS A 928 -29.23 31.23 9.64
N SER A 929 -30.07 30.36 9.08
CA SER A 929 -29.90 29.82 7.73
C SER A 929 -30.65 30.70 6.73
N ILE A 930 -29.90 31.31 5.82
CA ILE A 930 -30.40 32.19 4.77
C ILE A 930 -30.24 31.47 3.43
N ARG A 931 -31.32 31.34 2.66
CA ARG A 931 -31.29 30.75 1.32
C ARG A 931 -31.63 31.84 0.31
N LEU A 932 -30.67 32.22 -0.52
CA LEU A 932 -30.83 33.31 -1.49
C LEU A 932 -30.27 32.92 -2.85
N PRO A 933 -30.79 33.46 -3.97
CA PRO A 933 -30.21 33.28 -5.30
C PRO A 933 -28.70 33.53 -5.35
N LYS A 934 -27.97 32.81 -6.21
CA LYS A 934 -26.50 32.92 -6.29
C LYS A 934 -25.99 34.32 -6.67
N ASN A 935 -26.82 35.12 -7.34
CA ASN A 935 -26.54 36.50 -7.73
C ASN A 935 -27.03 37.54 -6.70
N SER A 936 -27.53 37.11 -5.54
CA SER A 936 -27.94 37.99 -4.46
C SER A 936 -26.77 38.79 -3.88
N THR A 937 -27.07 40.03 -3.54
CA THR A 937 -26.15 40.99 -2.93
C THR A 937 -26.12 40.81 -1.42
N VAL A 938 -25.12 41.41 -0.75
CA VAL A 938 -25.07 41.47 0.72
C VAL A 938 -26.30 42.21 1.29
N ALA A 939 -26.87 43.18 0.55
CA ALA A 939 -28.10 43.86 0.95
C ALA A 939 -29.29 42.90 1.02
N ASP A 940 -29.37 41.94 0.09
CA ASP A 940 -30.43 40.91 0.11
C ASP A 940 -30.30 39.98 1.32
N VAL A 941 -29.06 39.62 1.69
CA VAL A 941 -28.76 38.86 2.92
C VAL A 941 -29.24 39.62 4.15
N ILE A 942 -28.94 40.92 4.22
CA ILE A 942 -29.35 41.79 5.32
C ILE A 942 -30.88 41.91 5.38
N ASN A 943 -31.55 42.11 4.25
CA ASN A 943 -33.00 42.23 4.19
C ASN A 943 -33.71 40.93 4.60
N ASP A 944 -33.23 39.77 4.14
CA ASP A 944 -33.75 38.46 4.58
C ASP A 944 -33.54 38.28 6.09
N LEU A 945 -32.35 38.63 6.60
CA LEU A 945 -32.05 38.52 8.03
C LEU A 945 -32.96 39.44 8.86
N LYS A 946 -33.26 40.66 8.42
CA LYS A 946 -34.22 41.57 9.09
C LYS A 946 -35.61 40.97 9.26
N THR A 947 -36.04 40.05 8.39
CA THR A 947 -37.33 39.35 8.55
C THR A 947 -37.29 38.22 9.59
N LYS A 948 -36.09 37.74 9.94
CA LYS A 948 -35.86 36.58 10.82
C LYS A 948 -35.39 36.97 12.22
N VAL A 949 -35.11 38.25 12.47
CA VAL A 949 -34.56 38.75 13.73
C VAL A 949 -35.40 39.93 14.25
N GLU A 950 -35.50 40.04 15.57
CA GLU A 950 -36.09 41.22 16.20
C GLU A 950 -35.06 42.36 16.23
N LEU A 951 -35.43 43.53 15.71
CA LEU A 951 -34.58 44.72 15.73
C LEU A 951 -34.80 45.53 17.00
N SER A 952 -33.74 46.14 17.53
CA SER A 952 -33.80 46.98 18.73
C SER A 952 -34.63 48.27 18.54
N HIS A 953 -34.71 48.78 17.30
CA HIS A 953 -35.64 49.85 16.91
C HIS A 953 -35.99 49.75 15.40
N PRO A 954 -37.11 50.34 14.93
CA PRO A 954 -37.58 50.20 13.55
C PRO A 954 -36.58 50.67 12.48
N ASN A 955 -35.77 51.68 12.80
CA ASN A 955 -34.75 52.22 11.90
C ASN A 955 -33.35 51.58 12.11
N ALA A 956 -33.27 50.41 12.74
CA ALA A 956 -31.98 49.80 13.04
C ALA A 956 -31.33 49.26 11.76
N GLU A 957 -30.09 49.66 11.52
CA GLU A 957 -29.29 49.16 10.41
C GLU A 957 -28.54 47.90 10.85
N LEU A 958 -28.55 46.88 10.00
CA LEU A 958 -27.74 45.68 10.19
C LEU A 958 -26.51 45.79 9.32
N ARG A 959 -25.39 45.32 9.85
CA ARG A 959 -24.12 45.20 9.12
C ARG A 959 -23.68 43.76 9.09
N LEU A 960 -23.06 43.35 7.99
CA LEU A 960 -22.47 42.03 7.84
C LEU A 960 -20.95 42.16 7.94
N LEU A 961 -20.35 41.45 8.89
CA LEU A 961 -18.91 41.45 9.12
C LEU A 961 -18.31 40.11 8.69
N GLU A 962 -17.21 40.17 7.95
CA GLU A 962 -16.39 38.99 7.65
C GLU A 962 -15.34 38.82 8.74
N VAL A 963 -15.41 37.72 9.48
CA VAL A 963 -14.53 37.41 10.60
C VAL A 963 -13.71 36.16 10.28
N PHE A 964 -12.38 36.27 10.36
CA PHE A 964 -11.43 35.18 10.15
C PHE A 964 -10.45 35.12 11.32
N TYR A 965 -10.25 33.95 11.93
CA TYR A 965 -9.40 33.77 13.12
C TYR A 965 -9.61 34.82 14.22
N HIS A 966 -10.88 35.10 14.58
CA HIS A 966 -11.25 36.10 15.58
C HIS A 966 -10.85 37.55 15.23
N LYS A 967 -10.65 37.87 13.94
CA LYS A 967 -10.35 39.21 13.44
C LYS A 967 -11.35 39.65 12.37
N ILE A 968 -11.71 40.92 12.36
CA ILE A 968 -12.59 41.51 11.34
C ILE A 968 -11.75 41.85 10.10
N TYR A 969 -12.08 41.25 8.96
CA TYR A 969 -11.28 41.34 7.74
C TYR A 969 -11.58 42.58 6.88
N LYS A 970 -12.82 43.08 6.90
CA LYS A 970 -13.25 44.22 6.07
C LYS A 970 -14.15 45.19 6.84
N VAL A 971 -13.88 46.49 6.68
CA VAL A 971 -14.70 47.59 7.22
C VAL A 971 -15.52 48.21 6.08
N PRO A 972 -16.84 48.40 6.24
CA PRO A 972 -17.66 49.16 5.27
C PRO A 972 -17.09 50.57 5.03
N GLU A 973 -17.18 51.08 3.80
CA GLU A 973 -16.61 52.40 3.46
C GLU A 973 -17.33 53.56 4.15
N GLU A 974 -18.60 53.41 4.52
CA GLU A 974 -19.36 54.46 5.22
C GLU A 974 -18.80 54.77 6.61
N GLU A 975 -18.22 53.76 7.29
CA GLU A 975 -17.63 53.91 8.64
C GLU A 975 -16.19 54.44 8.61
N LYS A 976 -15.57 54.59 7.42
CA LYS A 976 -14.22 55.18 7.28
C LYS A 976 -14.23 56.71 7.33
N ASN A 977 -15.37 57.35 7.10
CA ASN A 977 -15.54 58.80 7.09
C ASN A 977 -15.88 59.36 8.48
N LEU A 978 -14.99 59.13 9.44
CA LEU A 978 -15.00 59.86 10.71
C LEU A 978 -14.30 61.21 10.49
N GLY A 979 -14.78 62.26 11.14
CA GLY A 979 -14.25 63.63 10.99
C GLY A 979 -12.73 63.73 11.24
N PRO A 980 -12.09 64.89 11.01
CA PRO A 980 -10.63 65.04 11.11
C PRO A 980 -10.00 64.59 12.44
N HIS A 981 -10.79 64.59 13.52
CA HIS A 981 -10.34 64.37 14.90
C HIS A 981 -10.66 62.96 15.44
N ASP A 982 -11.37 62.12 14.68
CA ASP A 982 -11.86 60.81 15.15
C ASP A 982 -11.24 59.67 14.34
N ARG A 983 -10.93 58.53 15.00
CA ARG A 983 -10.36 57.34 14.36
C ARG A 983 -11.12 56.07 14.75
N LEU A 984 -11.45 55.22 13.78
CA LEU A 984 -12.01 53.90 14.02
C LEU A 984 -10.86 52.90 14.18
N ILE A 985 -10.78 52.23 15.32
CA ILE A 985 -9.77 51.21 15.58
C ILE A 985 -10.40 49.83 15.76
N HIS A 986 -9.62 48.80 15.40
CA HIS A 986 -9.94 47.42 15.71
C HIS A 986 -9.55 47.10 17.16
N VAL A 987 -10.41 46.40 17.88
CA VAL A 987 -10.16 45.91 19.24
C VAL A 987 -10.33 44.40 19.27
N TYR A 988 -9.26 43.67 19.63
CA TYR A 988 -9.23 42.20 19.64
C TYR A 988 -8.80 41.66 21.00
N HIS A 989 -9.37 40.55 21.43
CA HIS A 989 -8.93 39.82 22.63
C HIS A 989 -7.78 38.89 22.25
N PHE A 990 -6.74 38.83 23.07
CA PHE A 990 -5.61 37.94 22.81
C PHE A 990 -4.99 37.39 24.08
N MET A 991 -4.28 36.27 23.93
CA MET A 991 -3.39 35.73 24.95
C MET A 991 -2.01 35.53 24.34
N LYS A 992 -0.99 35.57 25.20
CA LYS A 992 0.36 35.19 24.82
C LYS A 992 0.53 33.70 25.03
N ASP A 993 0.93 33.00 23.97
CA ASP A 993 1.48 31.66 24.09
C ASP A 993 3.00 31.79 24.16
N THR A 994 3.60 31.22 25.21
CA THR A 994 5.04 31.34 25.50
C THR A 994 5.79 30.04 25.20
N SER A 995 5.15 29.09 24.53
CA SER A 995 5.60 27.70 24.54
C SER A 995 6.92 27.40 23.79
N GLN A 996 7.49 28.26 22.93
CA GLN A 996 8.77 27.97 22.25
C GLN A 996 9.58 29.21 21.80
N ASN A 997 10.11 30.03 22.74
CA ASN A 997 11.12 31.09 22.48
C ASN A 997 10.86 32.12 21.35
N GLN A 998 9.63 32.21 20.82
CA GLN A 998 9.11 33.36 20.06
C GLN A 998 7.75 33.75 20.62
N MET A 999 7.56 35.04 20.90
CA MET A 999 6.31 35.55 21.47
C MET A 999 5.20 35.49 20.41
N GLN A 1000 4.26 34.54 20.54
CA GLN A 1000 3.17 34.37 19.60
C GLN A 1000 1.85 34.87 20.20
N VAL A 1001 1.16 35.74 19.46
CA VAL A 1001 -0.14 36.32 19.85
C VAL A 1001 -1.26 35.47 19.29
N GLN A 1002 -2.03 34.84 20.18
CA GLN A 1002 -3.24 34.10 19.80
C GLN A 1002 -4.47 34.96 20.09
N ASN A 1003 -5.23 35.32 19.05
CA ASN A 1003 -6.49 36.07 19.22
C ASN A 1003 -7.63 35.09 19.48
N PHE A 1004 -8.55 35.47 20.36
CA PHE A 1004 -9.73 34.70 20.72
C PHE A 1004 -10.90 35.65 20.96
N GLY A 1005 -12.05 35.13 21.38
CA GLY A 1005 -13.23 35.95 21.71
C GLY A 1005 -13.83 36.66 20.50
N GLU A 1006 -14.58 37.73 20.78
CA GLU A 1006 -15.32 38.49 19.77
C GLU A 1006 -14.64 39.84 19.45
N PRO A 1007 -14.17 40.05 18.21
CA PRO A 1007 -13.58 41.33 17.82
C PRO A 1007 -14.64 42.42 17.64
N PHE A 1008 -14.29 43.67 17.95
CA PHE A 1008 -15.19 44.82 17.73
C PHE A 1008 -14.44 46.10 17.31
N PHE A 1009 -15.21 47.08 16.84
CA PHE A 1009 -14.70 48.42 16.54
C PHE A 1009 -14.92 49.38 17.71
N LEU A 1010 -13.97 50.30 17.88
CA LEU A 1010 -14.08 51.41 18.81
C LEU A 1010 -13.65 52.72 18.14
N VAL A 1011 -14.44 53.77 18.29
CA VAL A 1011 -14.05 55.13 17.86
C VAL A 1011 -13.23 55.76 18.98
N ILE A 1012 -12.03 56.24 18.67
CA ILE A 1012 -11.17 57.00 19.59
C ILE A 1012 -11.06 58.46 19.12
N HIS A 1013 -11.02 59.39 20.07
CA HIS A 1013 -10.95 60.82 19.81
C HIS A 1013 -9.51 61.37 19.93
N GLU A 1014 -9.22 62.50 19.30
CA GLU A 1014 -7.93 63.18 19.40
C GLU A 1014 -7.70 63.67 20.85
N GLY A 1015 -6.59 63.26 21.46
CA GLY A 1015 -6.26 63.59 22.86
C GLY A 1015 -6.86 62.65 23.93
N GLU A 1016 -7.71 61.68 23.54
CA GLU A 1016 -8.31 60.71 24.46
C GLU A 1016 -7.24 59.79 25.07
N THR A 1017 -7.22 59.73 26.40
CA THR A 1017 -6.28 58.89 27.18
C THR A 1017 -6.74 57.44 27.24
N LEU A 1018 -5.81 56.50 27.45
CA LEU A 1018 -6.15 55.09 27.61
C LEU A 1018 -7.11 54.86 28.80
N ALA A 1019 -6.98 55.64 29.89
CA ALA A 1019 -7.90 55.58 31.03
C ALA A 1019 -9.37 55.81 30.61
N GLU A 1020 -9.61 56.80 29.75
CA GLU A 1020 -10.95 57.11 29.23
C GLU A 1020 -11.46 56.02 28.28
N VAL A 1021 -10.57 55.50 27.43
CA VAL A 1021 -10.86 54.38 26.51
C VAL A 1021 -11.19 53.09 27.28
N LYS A 1022 -10.47 52.80 28.36
CA LYS A 1022 -10.71 51.63 29.24
C LYS A 1022 -12.11 51.64 29.82
N VAL A 1023 -12.58 52.78 30.34
CA VAL A 1023 -13.94 52.92 30.90
C VAL A 1023 -15.00 52.62 29.83
N ARG A 1024 -14.79 53.07 28.58
CA ARG A 1024 -15.71 52.81 27.47
C ARG A 1024 -15.72 51.34 27.06
N ILE A 1025 -14.55 50.70 27.00
CA ILE A 1025 -14.42 49.27 26.70
C ILE A 1025 -15.08 48.43 27.80
N GLN A 1026 -14.82 48.75 29.06
CA GLN A 1026 -15.43 48.06 30.20
C GLN A 1026 -16.96 48.13 30.16
N LYS A 1027 -17.51 49.34 29.94
CA LYS A 1027 -18.96 49.54 29.83
C LYS A 1027 -19.56 48.79 28.63
N LYS A 1028 -18.83 48.69 27.52
CA LYS A 1028 -19.27 47.99 26.30
C LYS A 1028 -19.30 46.48 26.50
N LEU A 1029 -18.27 45.92 27.14
CA LEU A 1029 -18.13 44.48 27.39
C LEU A 1029 -18.85 44.01 28.67
N GLN A 1030 -19.36 44.94 29.48
CA GLN A 1030 -20.05 44.68 30.75
C GLN A 1030 -19.23 43.79 31.72
N VAL A 1031 -17.91 43.95 31.71
CA VAL A 1031 -16.98 43.15 32.54
C VAL A 1031 -16.91 43.73 33.96
N PRO A 1032 -17.02 42.90 35.02
CA PRO A 1032 -16.88 43.35 36.41
C PRO A 1032 -15.54 44.04 36.68
N ASP A 1033 -15.52 45.04 37.57
CA ASP A 1033 -14.32 45.82 37.93
C ASP A 1033 -13.15 44.92 38.34
N GLU A 1034 -13.42 43.86 39.11
CA GLU A 1034 -12.40 42.93 39.62
C GLU A 1034 -11.71 42.15 38.49
N GLU A 1035 -12.47 41.75 37.46
CA GLU A 1035 -11.93 41.01 36.31
C GLU A 1035 -11.21 41.95 35.35
N PHE A 1036 -11.82 43.10 35.05
CA PHE A 1036 -11.27 44.08 34.12
C PHE A 1036 -9.96 44.70 34.62
N SER A 1037 -9.78 44.82 35.95
CA SER A 1037 -8.53 45.29 36.56
C SER A 1037 -7.30 44.42 36.23
N LYS A 1038 -7.51 43.16 35.83
CA LYS A 1038 -6.44 42.20 35.50
C LYS A 1038 -6.03 42.27 34.02
N TRP A 1039 -6.80 42.97 33.19
CA TRP A 1039 -6.58 43.03 31.74
C TRP A 1039 -5.46 44.00 31.39
N LYS A 1040 -4.62 43.61 30.43
CA LYS A 1040 -3.56 44.50 29.90
C LYS A 1040 -3.91 44.97 28.50
N PHE A 1041 -3.58 46.22 28.20
CA PHE A 1041 -3.93 46.87 26.94
C PHE A 1041 -2.64 47.11 26.16
N ALA A 1042 -2.60 46.64 24.92
CA ALA A 1042 -1.44 46.78 24.06
C ALA A 1042 -1.84 47.31 22.69
N PHE A 1043 -1.01 48.17 22.11
CA PHE A 1043 -1.02 48.47 20.70
C PHE A 1043 -0.27 47.34 19.98
N LEU A 1044 -0.94 46.61 19.08
CA LEU A 1044 -0.31 45.53 18.32
C LEU A 1044 -0.04 46.00 16.90
N SER A 1045 1.23 45.90 16.49
CA SER A 1045 1.69 46.15 15.13
C SER A 1045 2.50 44.96 14.62
N MET A 1046 2.13 44.40 13.45
CA MET A 1046 2.80 43.22 12.87
C MET A 1046 2.99 42.05 13.86
N GLY A 1047 1.99 41.81 14.72
CA GLY A 1047 2.01 40.73 15.72
C GLY A 1047 2.84 41.01 16.97
N ARG A 1048 3.41 42.21 17.13
CA ARG A 1048 4.19 42.61 18.31
C ARG A 1048 3.36 43.54 19.22
N PRO A 1049 3.06 43.16 20.47
CA PRO A 1049 2.36 44.00 21.43
C PRO A 1049 3.28 45.00 22.12
N GLU A 1050 2.92 46.29 22.04
CA GLU A 1050 3.45 47.40 22.83
C GLU A 1050 2.42 47.80 23.88
N TYR A 1051 2.71 47.58 25.17
CA TYR A 1051 1.77 47.89 26.24
C TYR A 1051 1.63 49.39 26.46
N LEU A 1052 0.38 49.83 26.64
CA LEU A 1052 0.03 51.24 26.84
C LEU A 1052 -0.19 51.53 28.34
N GLN A 1053 0.22 52.73 28.76
CA GLN A 1053 -0.03 53.28 30.09
C GLN A 1053 -1.31 54.12 30.10
N ASP A 1054 -1.90 54.31 31.28
CA ASP A 1054 -3.19 55.02 31.41
C ASP A 1054 -3.16 56.47 30.92
N SER A 1055 -1.99 57.13 31.00
CA SER A 1055 -1.76 58.49 30.51
C SER A 1055 -1.50 58.57 29.00
N ASP A 1056 -1.36 57.45 28.30
CA ASP A 1056 -1.04 57.45 26.87
C ASP A 1056 -2.24 57.90 26.04
N ILE A 1057 -1.99 58.81 25.09
CA ILE A 1057 -2.99 59.26 24.12
C ILE A 1057 -3.11 58.18 23.04
N VAL A 1058 -4.23 57.45 23.02
CA VAL A 1058 -4.41 56.26 22.16
C VAL A 1058 -4.38 56.65 20.68
N SER A 1059 -4.98 57.78 20.32
CA SER A 1059 -5.02 58.27 18.95
C SER A 1059 -3.63 58.60 18.37
N SER A 1060 -2.62 58.89 19.20
CA SER A 1060 -1.25 59.16 18.72
C SER A 1060 -0.57 57.93 18.10
N ARG A 1061 -0.99 56.71 18.45
CA ARG A 1061 -0.35 55.45 18.03
C ARG A 1061 -0.84 54.91 16.68
N PHE A 1062 -2.03 55.28 16.24
CA PHE A 1062 -2.65 54.75 15.01
C PHE A 1062 -2.52 55.76 13.87
N GLN A 1063 -1.65 55.56 12.88
CA GLN A 1063 -1.50 56.52 11.77
C GLN A 1063 -2.74 56.58 10.86
N ARG A 1064 -3.08 57.76 10.33
CA ARG A 1064 -4.13 57.92 9.29
C ARG A 1064 -3.59 57.41 7.96
N ARG A 1065 -3.63 56.10 7.71
CA ARG A 1065 -3.33 55.50 6.41
C ARG A 1065 -4.63 55.09 5.73
N ASP A 1066 -4.74 55.36 4.43
CA ASP A 1066 -5.92 54.99 3.61
C ASP A 1066 -6.06 53.46 3.35
N VAL A 1067 -5.20 52.64 3.95
CA VAL A 1067 -5.17 51.20 3.75
C VAL A 1067 -5.52 50.48 5.05
N TYR A 1068 -6.82 50.27 5.28
CA TYR A 1068 -7.32 49.35 6.30
C TYR A 1068 -7.08 47.89 5.86
N GLY A 1069 -5.83 47.44 5.89
CA GLY A 1069 -5.49 46.02 5.82
C GLY A 1069 -5.48 45.42 7.23
N ALA A 1070 -6.20 44.32 7.46
CA ALA A 1070 -6.39 43.63 8.75
C ALA A 1070 -5.11 43.10 9.44
N TRP A 1071 -3.93 43.53 9.00
CA TRP A 1071 -2.63 42.97 9.34
C TRP A 1071 -1.67 43.97 10.00
N GLU A 1072 -1.93 45.27 9.96
CA GLU A 1072 -0.93 46.25 10.40
C GLU A 1072 -1.10 46.73 11.84
N GLN A 1073 -2.28 47.16 12.33
CA GLN A 1073 -2.41 47.82 13.65
C GLN A 1073 -3.77 47.59 14.34
N TYR A 1074 -3.80 47.20 15.62
CA TYR A 1074 -5.02 47.10 16.45
C TYR A 1074 -4.76 47.30 17.95
N LEU A 1075 -5.81 47.56 18.72
CA LEU A 1075 -5.76 47.57 20.19
C LEU A 1075 -6.06 46.16 20.71
N GLY A 1076 -5.10 45.52 21.34
CA GLY A 1076 -5.24 44.21 21.95
C GLY A 1076 -5.62 44.27 23.43
N LEU A 1077 -6.56 43.41 23.82
CA LEU A 1077 -6.99 43.17 25.19
C LEU A 1077 -6.40 41.84 25.65
N GLU A 1078 -5.36 41.86 26.46
CA GLU A 1078 -4.72 40.65 26.98
C GLU A 1078 -5.43 40.15 28.23
N HIS A 1079 -6.01 38.95 28.14
CA HIS A 1079 -6.59 38.22 29.28
C HIS A 1079 -6.72 36.72 28.97
N SER A 1080 -7.14 35.91 29.95
CA SER A 1080 -7.43 34.49 29.77
C SER A 1080 -8.77 34.26 29.08
N ASP A 1081 -8.85 33.27 28.19
CA ASP A 1081 -10.11 32.83 27.57
C ASP A 1081 -10.95 32.01 28.56
N THR A 1082 -12.07 32.58 28.99
CA THR A 1082 -13.03 31.96 29.92
C THR A 1082 -14.18 31.24 29.20
N ALA A 1083 -14.21 31.23 27.85
CA ALA A 1083 -15.26 30.58 27.09
C ALA A 1083 -15.15 29.03 27.19
N PRO A 1084 -16.28 28.30 27.25
CA PRO A 1084 -16.25 26.84 27.23
C PRO A 1084 -15.64 26.36 25.91
N LYS A 1085 -14.47 25.71 25.98
CA LYS A 1085 -13.79 25.10 24.83
C LYS A 1085 -14.75 24.12 24.13
N ARG A 1086 -15.39 24.55 23.03
CA ARG A 1086 -16.08 23.62 22.13
C ARG A 1086 -15.03 22.69 21.52
N ALA A 1087 -15.26 21.38 21.62
CA ALA A 1087 -14.47 20.39 20.90
C ALA A 1087 -14.45 20.77 19.41
N TYR A 1088 -13.25 20.90 18.85
CA TYR A 1088 -13.02 21.16 17.44
C TYR A 1088 -13.77 20.12 16.59
N ALA A 1089 -14.89 20.53 16.00
CA ALA A 1089 -15.55 19.76 14.95
C ALA A 1089 -14.72 19.89 13.67
N ALA A 1090 -14.39 18.75 13.09
CA ALA A 1090 -13.54 18.53 11.93
C ALA A 1090 -13.76 19.53 10.78
N ASN A 1091 -12.76 20.39 10.53
CA ASN A 1091 -12.47 20.86 9.18
C ASN A 1091 -11.59 19.80 8.51
N GLN A 1092 -12.20 19.04 7.61
CA GLN A 1092 -11.52 18.15 6.66
C GLN A 1092 -10.67 19.01 5.72
N ASN A 1093 -9.36 19.14 5.98
CA ASN A 1093 -8.27 19.37 5.01
C ASN A 1093 -6.95 19.83 5.68
N ARG A 1094 -6.45 19.12 6.71
CA ARG A 1094 -5.02 19.15 7.07
C ARG A 1094 -4.51 17.76 7.46
N HIS A 1095 -3.24 17.56 7.14
CA HIS A 1095 -2.48 16.32 6.97
C HIS A 1095 -2.60 15.27 8.09
N THR A 1096 -2.87 14.03 7.68
CA THR A 1096 -3.03 12.83 8.53
C THR A 1096 -1.76 11.96 8.62
N PHE A 1097 -0.56 12.54 8.61
CA PHE A 1097 0.68 11.75 8.55
C PHE A 1097 1.58 11.81 9.79
N GLU A 1098 1.06 12.24 10.94
CA GLU A 1098 1.63 11.89 12.24
C GLU A 1098 0.47 11.61 13.20
N LYS A 1099 0.07 10.34 13.28
CA LYS A 1099 -0.78 9.87 14.38
C LYS A 1099 0.15 9.18 15.38
N PRO A 1100 0.03 9.44 16.69
CA PRO A 1100 0.74 8.67 17.70
C PRO A 1100 0.37 7.18 17.55
N VAL A 1101 1.36 6.30 17.67
CA VAL A 1101 1.15 4.86 17.68
C VAL A 1101 0.31 4.51 18.92
N LYS A 1102 -0.99 4.32 18.71
CA LYS A 1102 -1.89 3.83 19.76
C LYS A 1102 -2.01 2.32 19.65
N ILE A 1103 -1.34 1.63 20.56
CA ILE A 1103 -1.57 0.22 20.83
C ILE A 1103 -2.82 0.11 21.70
N TYR A 1104 -3.94 -0.30 21.10
CA TYR A 1104 -5.20 -0.52 21.80
C TYR A 1104 -5.13 -1.87 22.52
N ASN A 1105 -4.97 -1.82 23.84
CA ASN A 1105 -5.36 -2.89 24.75
C ASN A 1105 -6.09 -2.25 25.92
#